data_AF-A0A0F9NS60-F1
#
_entry.id   AF-A0A0F9NS60-F1
#
_cell.length_a   1.000
_cell.length_b   1.000
_cell.length_c   1.000
_cell.angle_alpha   90.00
_cell.angle_beta   90.00
_cell.angle_gamma   90.00
#
_symmetry.space_group_name_H-M   'P 1'
#
loop_
_entity.id
_entity.type
_entity.pdbx_description
1 polymer ?
#
loop_
_entity_poly.entity_id
_entity_poly.type
_entity_poly.pdbx_seq_one_letter_code
_entity_poly.pdbx_strand_id
1 'polypeptide(L)'
;SGVINKLEIIYTDRRGIAIRKTVRFPLPEIGQYDVRIKRITADTDDIQIADDSYWTAIRSIQNAFPVEKRGVALTALVIKATDQLSGVVDTFTGLAQALILDYDNTLSPPAWIERITTNPASAYRRALQGIENPKPLSDSEIDLSSIEAWHVASQIAPYEFNMVRDFPSSVYELLRDIALSGRATPTIKDGKWSIVRDLEQTVPIQHFTPRNSFNFSGNKTFLDIPHGLRVRFPNNEKNYTQDELIVYDDGFDVENATLLESMELPGVTTPGIIWREGRYHISTLRLRPEKYTFETDIEYIVATRGDLIRLTHDVIAVGLAYGRVKEIANDGGSPPLATTVTVDEELLMDSGGSYGIRFRLSDGTSLVKNIDTVPGGGVTVLAFTTPFLLSEAPAVGDLYMFGVQDSESIEAVIQEVMPKDNLAASVTCVDAAPGVHRAGTIPQDFVPGDVNIGTDIITLLAHPFKDDDEVRFRSDTSPSALPNPLIETTGGSPDILQRYFVISATIDNLQVSLTKNGTAVNLTDVGVGVFTITRLVPTFVSNITGLPSVTSPVVRSVRSDETVLLRDADGSLLVRILIEIEKPSSFLTGIVGVQARYRVNDPDDEIFFWELTPVQEILQGYIEIIPVEELEIYDYQCRFVNNDNTKGPWSTIAQHTVIGKSNPPSNVVGFAAQQNGDVVTFQWNQVDDRDLQGYEIRFGLTGVAWDDGSVLTEVTRGTRITTASIPPGIWDCLIKAKDTSNNFSTLEARFNITVTSLEATLQVINEWPVWGGIRTNYIRNPWTGNLNPESQVGAGDSGVGFEVFDEYVHVPFTLSSYESLERDILFDDQVRVWIETITNTPISAKQTGLNLFDQELDYRLEVDSFDGYEIWTIGQVTARFFKFKLVVNTSENELRITKFQLSIDLLEHTETVDLTVPVGGLDIVFGKAYTKLPIQVTITNVVSGGSPATVVEAVFFGVELTGFKIWILTTAGVDVGGTATYTSRGE
;
A
#
# COMPACT_ATOMS: atom_id res chain seq x y z
N SER A 1 47.76 30.75 35.67
CA SER A 1 47.19 30.86 34.32
C SER A 1 47.85 29.85 33.40
N GLY A 2 47.43 28.59 33.48
CA GLY A 2 47.91 27.54 32.57
C GLY A 2 47.15 27.63 31.26
N VAL A 3 47.84 27.84 30.14
CA VAL A 3 47.25 27.70 28.80
C VAL A 3 47.04 26.21 28.59
N ILE A 4 45.78 25.78 28.55
CA ILE A 4 45.42 24.38 28.34
C ILE A 4 45.23 24.18 26.83
N ASN A 5 46.10 23.35 26.24
CA ASN A 5 46.08 22.79 24.89
C ASN A 5 45.75 23.74 23.71
N LYS A 6 46.78 24.05 22.92
CA LYS A 6 46.64 24.61 21.56
C LYS A 6 46.03 23.54 20.65
N LEU A 7 44.76 23.68 20.28
CA LEU A 7 44.12 22.83 19.27
C LEU A 7 44.29 23.49 17.90
N GLU A 8 45.12 22.89 17.05
CA GLU A 8 45.27 23.30 15.65
C GLU A 8 44.31 22.51 14.75
N ILE A 9 43.61 23.20 13.87
CA ILE A 9 42.54 22.62 13.06
C ILE A 9 42.72 23.10 11.64
N ILE A 10 42.89 22.15 10.71
CA ILE A 10 42.92 22.42 9.28
C ILE A 10 41.47 22.39 8.78
N TYR A 11 41.10 23.41 8.00
CA TYR A 11 39.76 23.52 7.44
C TYR A 11 39.79 24.18 6.06
N THR A 12 39.63 23.36 5.02
CA THR A 12 39.64 23.74 3.61
C THR A 12 38.69 22.80 2.86
N ASP A 13 37.90 23.32 1.92
CA ASP A 13 37.01 22.53 1.05
C ASP A 13 36.88 23.23 -0.32
N ARG A 14 36.66 22.48 -1.40
CA ARG A 14 36.63 23.01 -2.78
C ARG A 14 35.20 23.36 -3.19
N ARG A 15 34.59 24.34 -2.52
CA ARG A 15 33.20 24.80 -2.77
C ARG A 15 33.12 26.32 -2.76
N GLY A 16 32.31 26.91 -3.65
CA GLY A 16 32.12 28.37 -3.77
C GLY A 16 31.13 28.99 -2.77
N ILE A 17 30.74 28.25 -1.72
CA ILE A 17 29.79 28.69 -0.68
C ILE A 17 30.46 28.68 0.69
N ALA A 18 29.98 29.52 1.62
CA ALA A 18 30.55 29.61 2.96
C ALA A 18 30.48 28.27 3.71
N ILE A 19 31.63 27.81 4.18
CA ILE A 19 31.78 26.53 4.89
C ILE A 19 31.70 26.75 6.41
N ARG A 20 30.99 25.87 7.14
CA ARG A 20 30.81 25.95 8.61
C ARG A 20 31.36 24.70 9.30
N LYS A 21 32.24 24.87 10.28
CA LYS A 21 32.76 23.78 11.13
C LYS A 21 32.44 24.05 12.60
N THR A 22 31.87 23.05 13.27
CA THR A 22 31.76 23.04 14.73
C THR A 22 32.87 22.15 15.29
N VAL A 23 33.60 22.66 16.28
CA VAL A 23 34.68 21.93 16.95
C VAL A 23 34.30 21.74 18.40
N ARG A 24 34.35 20.50 18.87
CA ARG A 24 34.14 20.16 20.28
C ARG A 24 35.48 19.77 20.90
N PHE A 25 35.83 20.39 22.02
CA PHE A 25 37.01 20.04 22.80
C PHE A 25 36.63 19.91 24.27
N PRO A 26 37.13 18.88 24.99
CA PRO A 26 36.89 18.75 26.42
C PRO A 26 37.72 19.76 27.22
N LEU A 27 37.11 20.34 28.25
CA LEU A 27 37.79 21.16 29.24
C LEU A 27 38.14 20.29 30.47
N PRO A 28 39.26 20.55 31.17
CA PRO A 28 39.73 19.68 32.24
C PRO A 28 38.86 19.69 33.49
N GLU A 29 38.21 20.81 33.79
CA GLU A 29 37.28 20.95 34.91
C GLU A 29 36.09 21.85 34.56
N ILE A 30 35.00 21.75 35.33
CA ILE A 30 33.85 22.64 35.17
C ILE A 30 34.26 24.03 35.68
N GLY A 31 34.18 25.03 34.82
CA GLY A 31 34.61 26.39 35.16
C GLY A 31 34.35 27.39 34.03
N GLN A 32 34.68 28.65 34.30
CA GLN A 32 34.62 29.72 33.31
C GLN A 32 35.98 29.83 32.62
N TYR A 33 35.96 29.87 31.28
CA TYR A 33 37.17 29.90 30.45
C TYR A 33 37.09 31.03 29.44
N ASP A 34 38.21 31.73 29.26
CA ASP A 34 38.40 32.66 28.15
C ASP A 34 38.86 31.90 26.91
N VAL A 35 38.14 32.06 25.80
CA VAL A 35 38.43 31.36 24.54
C VAL A 35 38.87 32.36 23.49
N ARG A 36 40.01 32.09 22.84
CA ARG A 36 40.54 32.88 21.73
C ARG A 36 40.82 31.97 20.54
N ILE A 37 40.39 32.42 19.36
CA ILE A 37 40.70 31.77 18.08
C ILE A 37 41.60 32.72 17.26
N LYS A 38 42.57 32.14 16.54
CA LYS A 38 43.45 32.87 15.64
C LYS A 38 43.69 32.04 14.37
N ARG A 39 43.46 32.61 13.19
CA ARG A 39 43.87 32.01 11.90
C ARG A 39 45.40 32.05 11.81
N ILE A 40 46.01 30.91 11.48
CA ILE A 40 47.47 30.74 11.45
C ILE A 40 48.07 30.79 10.04
N THR A 41 47.21 30.72 9.00
CA THR A 41 47.59 30.85 7.59
C THR A 41 47.59 32.32 7.17
N ALA A 42 48.45 32.68 6.21
CA ALA A 42 48.47 34.00 5.60
C ALA A 42 47.28 34.19 4.64
N ASP A 43 46.96 35.44 4.30
CA ASP A 43 45.97 35.76 3.27
C ASP A 43 46.51 35.39 1.88
N THR A 44 45.61 34.96 1.00
CA THR A 44 45.90 34.55 -0.37
C THR A 44 45.39 35.61 -1.33
N ASP A 45 46.17 35.91 -2.37
CA ASP A 45 45.80 36.90 -3.41
C ASP A 45 44.96 36.29 -4.56
N ASP A 46 44.58 35.01 -4.45
CA ASP A 46 43.80 34.29 -5.46
C ASP A 46 42.30 34.54 -5.29
N ILE A 47 41.67 35.13 -6.31
CA ILE A 47 40.23 35.42 -6.32
C ILE A 47 39.34 34.17 -6.24
N GLN A 48 39.90 32.97 -6.48
CA GLN A 48 39.19 31.70 -6.35
C GLN A 48 39.22 31.13 -4.92
N ILE A 49 39.95 31.76 -3.99
CA ILE A 49 40.12 31.31 -2.61
C ILE A 49 39.55 32.37 -1.66
N ALA A 50 38.54 31.99 -0.88
CA ALA A 50 37.97 32.85 0.17
C ALA A 50 38.61 32.54 1.52
N ASP A 51 39.27 33.53 2.11
CA ASP A 51 40.07 33.39 3.35
C ASP A 51 39.37 33.95 4.61
N ASP A 52 38.26 34.65 4.44
CA ASP A 52 37.50 35.27 5.52
C ASP A 52 36.94 34.21 6.49
N SER A 53 37.28 34.37 7.77
CA SER A 53 36.87 33.46 8.83
C SER A 53 36.16 34.22 9.95
N TYR A 54 34.93 33.82 10.26
CA TYR A 54 34.12 34.43 11.31
C TYR A 54 33.82 33.43 12.43
N TRP A 55 33.97 33.87 13.68
CA TRP A 55 33.48 33.11 14.82
C TRP A 55 32.00 33.42 15.02
N THR A 56 31.14 32.43 14.77
CA THR A 56 29.68 32.64 14.75
C THR A 56 29.01 32.34 16.09
N ALA A 57 29.47 31.33 16.84
CA ALA A 57 28.90 30.98 18.14
C ALA A 57 29.90 30.22 19.02
N ILE A 58 29.77 30.39 20.34
CA ILE A 58 30.35 29.51 21.36
C ILE A 58 29.22 28.80 22.10
N ARG A 59 29.35 27.49 22.33
CA ARG A 59 28.39 26.70 23.09
C ARG A 59 29.12 25.95 24.19
N SER A 60 28.72 26.19 25.43
CA SER A 60 29.15 25.41 26.59
C SER A 60 28.20 24.22 26.77
N ILE A 61 28.75 23.02 26.93
CA ILE A 61 27.99 21.81 27.26
C ILE A 61 28.43 21.38 28.65
N GLN A 62 27.51 21.41 29.61
CA GLN A 62 27.73 20.84 30.93
C GLN A 62 27.23 19.40 30.94
N ASN A 63 28.08 18.45 31.35
CA ASN A 63 27.66 17.06 31.55
C ASN A 63 27.03 16.89 32.93
N ALA A 64 25.83 17.47 33.09
CA ALA A 64 25.01 17.34 34.28
C ALA A 64 23.60 16.89 33.88
N PHE A 65 22.84 16.34 34.82
CA PHE A 65 21.44 16.03 34.57
C PHE A 65 20.68 17.31 34.25
N PRO A 66 19.94 17.37 33.12
CA PRO A 66 19.21 18.58 32.73
C PRO A 66 18.04 18.89 33.67
N VAL A 67 17.61 17.89 34.45
CA VAL A 67 16.53 18.00 35.44
C VAL A 67 17.07 17.47 36.77
N GLU A 68 17.05 18.32 37.81
CA GLU A 68 17.53 17.95 39.15
C GLU A 68 16.51 17.13 39.96
N LYS A 69 15.28 16.98 39.45
CA LYS A 69 14.22 16.19 40.07
C LYS A 69 14.55 14.70 40.00
N ARG A 70 14.50 14.02 41.14
CA ARG A 70 14.66 12.55 41.22
C ARG A 70 13.34 11.84 40.90
N GLY A 71 13.42 10.61 40.39
CA GLY A 71 12.25 9.76 40.14
C GLY A 71 11.47 10.09 38.87
N VAL A 72 12.05 10.83 37.93
CA VAL A 72 11.45 11.13 36.62
C VAL A 72 12.10 10.27 35.54
N ALA A 73 11.29 9.70 34.66
CA ALA A 73 11.78 9.10 33.41
C ALA A 73 12.03 10.22 32.39
N LEU A 74 13.20 10.23 31.77
CA LEU A 74 13.58 11.21 30.76
C LEU A 74 13.85 10.51 29.44
N THR A 75 13.27 11.03 28.36
CA THR A 75 13.58 10.60 26.99
C THR A 75 14.44 11.67 26.33
N ALA A 76 15.62 11.27 25.84
CA ALA A 76 16.46 12.14 25.04
C ALA A 76 16.29 11.78 23.55
N LEU A 77 15.91 12.75 22.73
CA LEU A 77 15.76 12.59 21.29
C LEU A 77 16.93 13.25 20.56
N VAL A 78 17.63 12.48 19.72
CA VAL A 78 18.66 13.00 18.81
C VAL A 78 18.12 12.92 17.40
N ILE A 79 17.91 14.07 16.77
CA ILE A 79 17.38 14.16 15.41
C ILE A 79 18.52 14.58 14.47
N LYS A 80 18.66 13.85 13.36
CA LYS A 80 19.59 14.23 12.29
C LYS A 80 19.01 15.47 11.59
N ALA A 81 19.73 16.59 11.63
CA ALA A 81 19.36 17.79 10.90
C ALA A 81 19.47 17.53 9.39
N THR A 82 18.35 17.20 8.75
CA THR A 82 18.18 17.29 7.30
C THR A 82 17.62 18.68 6.97
N ASP A 83 17.84 19.19 5.75
CA ASP A 83 17.29 20.49 5.30
C ASP A 83 15.74 20.56 5.34
N GLN A 84 15.07 19.48 5.74
CA GLN A 84 13.61 19.40 5.92
C GLN A 84 13.13 19.84 7.32
N LEU A 85 14.02 20.05 8.28
CA LEU A 85 13.65 20.53 9.62
C LEU A 85 13.79 22.06 9.72
N SER A 86 12.68 22.77 9.59
CA SER A 86 12.59 24.21 9.83
C SER A 86 11.77 24.49 11.10
N GLY A 87 12.42 24.56 12.25
CA GLY A 87 11.77 24.96 13.51
C GLY A 87 12.11 24.09 14.72
N VAL A 88 11.35 24.28 15.80
CA VAL A 88 11.35 23.41 16.98
C VAL A 88 10.45 22.20 16.69
N VAL A 89 10.74 21.04 17.29
CA VAL A 89 9.84 19.88 17.22
C VAL A 89 8.57 20.24 18.00
N ASP A 90 7.46 20.46 17.29
CA ASP A 90 6.21 20.93 17.91
C ASP A 90 5.47 19.83 18.69
N THR A 91 5.54 18.56 18.27
CA THR A 91 4.83 17.44 18.92
C THR A 91 5.67 16.17 19.02
N PHE A 92 5.77 15.63 20.24
CA PHE A 92 6.36 14.34 20.55
C PHE A 92 5.39 13.54 21.42
N THR A 93 4.92 12.39 20.92
CA THR A 93 3.98 11.51 21.62
C THR A 93 4.61 10.13 21.83
N GLY A 94 4.34 9.51 22.97
CA GLY A 94 4.81 8.16 23.27
C GLY A 94 4.00 7.51 24.37
N LEU A 95 4.00 6.18 24.40
CA LEU A 95 3.39 5.40 25.47
C LEU A 95 4.38 5.25 26.61
N ALA A 96 3.97 5.63 27.81
CA ALA A 96 4.73 5.48 29.03
C ALA A 96 4.01 4.52 29.98
N GLN A 97 4.79 3.72 30.69
CA GLN A 97 4.30 2.80 31.72
C GLN A 97 5.03 3.08 33.03
N ALA A 98 4.31 3.00 34.15
CA ALA A 98 4.88 3.24 35.46
C ALA A 98 5.29 1.92 36.12
N LEU A 99 6.52 1.86 36.64
CA LEU A 99 6.95 0.83 37.58
C LEU A 99 6.47 1.23 38.98
N ILE A 100 5.50 0.49 39.51
CA ILE A 100 4.91 0.76 40.83
C ILE A 100 4.77 -0.54 41.63
N LEU A 101 4.50 -0.42 42.93
CA LEU A 101 4.23 -1.56 43.79
C LEU A 101 2.92 -2.23 43.36
N ASP A 102 3.00 -3.51 43.05
CA ASP A 102 1.89 -4.35 42.60
C ASP A 102 1.80 -5.61 43.47
N TYR A 103 0.60 -5.92 43.95
CA TYR A 103 0.39 -7.02 44.86
C TYR A 103 0.38 -8.37 44.12
N ASP A 104 1.15 -9.33 44.61
CA ASP A 104 1.14 -10.70 44.12
C ASP A 104 0.52 -11.62 45.16
N ASN A 105 -0.70 -12.10 44.88
CA ASN A 105 -1.36 -13.09 45.72
C ASN A 105 -0.88 -14.53 45.47
N THR A 106 -0.06 -14.77 44.44
CA THR A 106 0.43 -16.10 44.07
C THR A 106 1.73 -16.47 44.79
N LEU A 107 2.44 -15.47 45.34
CA LEU A 107 3.65 -15.68 46.11
C LEU A 107 3.35 -16.31 47.48
N SER A 108 4.34 -16.99 48.06
CA SER A 108 4.27 -17.59 49.39
C SER A 108 5.42 -17.08 50.27
N PRO A 109 5.20 -16.06 51.13
CA PRO A 109 3.93 -15.36 51.37
C PRO A 109 3.58 -14.35 50.26
N PRO A 110 2.30 -13.96 50.12
CA PRO A 110 1.87 -12.87 49.25
C PRO A 110 2.64 -11.58 49.55
N ALA A 111 2.98 -10.82 48.52
CA ALA A 111 3.85 -9.65 48.68
C ALA A 111 3.62 -8.58 47.61
N TRP A 112 4.00 -7.34 47.93
CA TRP A 112 4.03 -6.23 47.00
C TRP A 112 5.40 -6.16 46.31
N ILE A 113 5.42 -6.18 44.99
CA ILE A 113 6.66 -6.14 44.19
C ILE A 113 6.61 -5.01 43.16
N GLU A 114 7.76 -4.43 42.80
CA GLU A 114 7.83 -3.41 41.76
C GLU A 114 7.71 -4.05 40.37
N ARG A 115 6.64 -3.71 39.63
CA ARG A 115 6.48 -4.09 38.22
C ARG A 115 5.57 -3.12 37.49
N ILE A 116 5.48 -3.30 36.18
CA ILE A 116 4.52 -2.59 35.34
C ILE A 116 3.13 -3.16 35.64
N THR A 117 2.18 -2.30 35.99
CA THR A 117 0.79 -2.68 36.28
C THR A 117 -0.14 -1.53 35.95
N THR A 118 -1.38 -1.87 35.59
CA THR A 118 -2.49 -0.94 35.35
C THR A 118 -3.57 -1.06 36.43
N ASN A 119 -3.31 -1.86 37.48
CA ASN A 119 -4.30 -2.14 38.51
C ASN A 119 -4.60 -0.88 39.35
N PRO A 120 -5.88 -0.50 39.52
CA PRO A 120 -6.26 0.70 40.24
C PRO A 120 -5.83 0.67 41.71
N ALA A 121 -5.80 -0.49 42.37
CA ALA A 121 -5.35 -0.62 43.76
C ALA A 121 -3.85 -0.29 43.91
N SER A 122 -3.04 -0.71 42.95
CA SER A 122 -1.61 -0.37 42.88
C SER A 122 -1.41 1.13 42.66
N ALA A 123 -2.17 1.72 41.74
CA ALA A 123 -2.16 3.17 41.49
C ALA A 123 -2.60 3.97 42.73
N TYR A 124 -3.62 3.50 43.45
CA TYR A 124 -4.14 4.13 44.67
C TYR A 124 -3.08 4.14 45.78
N ARG A 125 -2.41 3.01 46.01
CA ARG A 125 -1.29 2.91 46.96
C ARG A 125 -0.14 3.85 46.55
N ARG A 126 0.21 3.90 45.25
CA ARG A 126 1.24 4.80 44.74
C ARG A 126 0.89 6.27 44.93
N ALA A 127 -0.38 6.66 44.83
CA ALA A 127 -0.83 8.03 45.08
C ALA A 127 -0.66 8.43 46.56
N LEU A 128 -0.85 7.51 47.51
CA LEU A 128 -0.68 7.77 48.94
C LEU A 128 0.81 7.83 49.37
N GLN A 129 1.65 6.96 48.82
CA GLN A 129 3.04 6.79 49.28
C GLN A 129 4.09 7.40 48.34
N GLY A 130 3.65 7.87 47.18
CA GLY A 130 4.52 8.36 46.12
C GLY A 130 5.33 9.60 46.47
N ILE A 131 6.45 9.79 45.77
CA ILE A 131 7.24 11.04 45.83
C ILE A 131 6.43 12.27 45.37
N GLU A 132 5.36 12.06 44.61
CA GLU A 132 4.46 13.14 44.15
C GLU A 132 3.60 13.67 45.30
N ASN A 133 3.37 12.87 46.35
CA ASN A 133 2.64 13.31 47.52
C ASN A 133 3.59 14.09 48.45
N PRO A 134 3.32 15.39 48.75
CA PRO A 134 4.15 16.16 49.66
C PRO A 134 4.22 15.59 51.09
N LYS A 135 3.26 14.74 51.46
CA LYS A 135 3.22 14.03 52.75
C LYS A 135 2.99 12.52 52.52
N PRO A 136 4.02 11.77 52.07
CA PRO A 136 3.91 10.33 51.86
C PRO A 136 3.54 9.61 53.15
N LEU A 137 2.60 8.68 53.06
CA LEU A 137 2.12 7.91 54.20
C LEU A 137 2.94 6.63 54.40
N SER A 138 3.08 6.20 55.65
CA SER A 138 3.67 4.91 55.98
C SER A 138 2.66 3.77 55.84
N ASP A 139 3.13 2.53 55.71
CA ASP A 139 2.26 1.35 55.60
C ASP A 139 1.29 1.21 56.79
N SER A 140 1.65 1.71 57.98
CA SER A 140 0.78 1.65 59.17
C SER A 140 -0.43 2.59 59.12
N GLU A 141 -0.40 3.62 58.27
CA GLU A 141 -1.46 4.62 58.10
C GLU A 141 -2.46 4.21 56.99
N ILE A 142 -2.21 3.07 56.34
CA ILE A 142 -2.98 2.55 55.23
C ILE A 142 -3.57 1.20 55.64
N ASP A 143 -4.85 0.98 55.33
CA ASP A 143 -5.48 -0.33 55.43
C ASP A 143 -5.07 -1.18 54.22
N LEU A 144 -3.86 -1.73 54.28
CA LEU A 144 -3.31 -2.57 53.22
C LEU A 144 -4.18 -3.80 52.94
N SER A 145 -4.82 -4.38 53.96
CA SER A 145 -5.69 -5.55 53.80
C SER A 145 -6.86 -5.29 52.85
N SER A 146 -7.55 -4.14 52.99
CA SER A 146 -8.64 -3.77 52.09
C SER A 146 -8.14 -3.46 50.67
N ILE A 147 -6.95 -2.85 50.53
CA ILE A 147 -6.35 -2.55 49.22
C ILE A 147 -5.88 -3.84 48.51
N GLU A 148 -5.32 -4.80 49.24
CA GLU A 148 -4.92 -6.12 48.72
C GLU A 148 -6.15 -6.91 48.22
N ALA A 149 -7.23 -6.93 49.00
CA ALA A 149 -8.50 -7.54 48.58
C ALA A 149 -9.10 -6.83 47.34
N TRP A 150 -8.93 -5.52 47.23
CA TRP A 150 -9.33 -4.76 46.04
C TRP A 150 -8.46 -5.05 44.83
N HIS A 151 -7.15 -5.19 45.01
CA HIS A 151 -6.21 -5.55 43.96
C HIS A 151 -6.57 -6.89 43.31
N VAL A 152 -6.75 -7.93 44.14
CA VAL A 152 -7.12 -9.28 43.69
C VAL A 152 -8.44 -9.26 42.94
N ALA A 153 -9.45 -8.57 43.48
CA ALA A 153 -10.73 -8.47 42.80
C ALA A 153 -10.66 -7.67 41.50
N SER A 154 -9.75 -6.69 41.40
CA SER A 154 -9.50 -5.93 40.18
C SER A 154 -8.84 -6.77 39.10
N GLN A 155 -8.07 -7.81 39.45
CA GLN A 155 -7.57 -8.78 38.47
C GLN A 155 -8.69 -9.69 37.93
N ILE A 156 -9.64 -10.09 38.77
CA ILE A 156 -10.76 -10.97 38.39
C ILE A 156 -11.75 -10.26 37.46
N ALA A 157 -12.10 -9.01 37.78
CA ALA A 157 -13.02 -8.18 37.01
C ALA A 157 -12.28 -7.24 36.03
N PRO A 158 -11.13 -7.63 35.50
CA PRO A 158 -10.04 -6.75 35.00
C PRO A 158 -10.34 -5.24 35.03
N TYR A 159 -10.30 -4.61 36.20
CA TYR A 159 -10.37 -3.14 36.31
C TYR A 159 -8.99 -2.53 36.05
N GLU A 160 -8.96 -1.35 35.43
CA GLU A 160 -7.70 -0.66 35.10
C GLU A 160 -7.75 0.85 35.39
N PHE A 161 -6.57 1.47 35.48
CA PHE A 161 -6.41 2.92 35.56
C PHE A 161 -5.14 3.38 34.83
N ASN A 162 -5.32 4.04 33.68
CA ASN A 162 -4.28 4.48 32.75
C ASN A 162 -4.34 6.00 32.46
N MET A 163 -4.85 6.79 33.40
CA MET A 163 -5.01 8.24 33.20
C MET A 163 -3.65 8.95 33.19
N VAL A 164 -3.39 9.72 32.13
CA VAL A 164 -2.30 10.72 32.13
C VAL A 164 -2.81 11.97 32.87
N ARG A 165 -2.07 12.40 33.90
CA ARG A 165 -2.35 13.64 34.63
C ARG A 165 -1.21 14.62 34.48
N ASP A 166 -1.45 15.66 33.70
CA ASP A 166 -0.55 16.77 33.42
C ASP A 166 -1.02 18.09 34.07
N PHE A 167 -2.12 18.05 34.83
CA PHE A 167 -2.73 19.19 35.51
C PHE A 167 -2.67 19.05 37.05
N PRO A 168 -2.70 20.16 37.81
CA PRO A 168 -2.72 20.12 39.26
C PRO A 168 -4.06 19.57 39.79
N SER A 169 -4.01 18.65 40.75
CA SER A 169 -5.18 18.20 41.51
C SER A 169 -4.81 17.88 42.96
N SER A 170 -5.80 17.83 43.84
CA SER A 170 -5.58 17.33 45.20
C SER A 170 -5.31 15.82 45.21
N VAL A 171 -4.64 15.32 46.25
CA VAL A 171 -4.46 13.87 46.45
C VAL A 171 -5.82 13.17 46.55
N TYR A 172 -6.80 13.77 47.23
CA TYR A 172 -8.13 13.17 47.39
C TYR A 172 -8.89 13.05 46.05
N GLU A 173 -8.81 14.05 45.17
CA GLU A 173 -9.40 13.96 43.83
C GLU A 173 -8.73 12.85 42.99
N LEU A 174 -7.39 12.74 43.05
CA LEU A 174 -6.68 11.64 42.39
C LEU A 174 -7.14 10.27 42.92
N LEU A 175 -7.25 10.11 44.23
CA LEU A 175 -7.75 8.87 44.84
C LEU A 175 -9.19 8.56 44.42
N ARG A 176 -10.05 9.58 44.29
CA ARG A 176 -11.43 9.42 43.81
C ARG A 176 -11.45 8.93 42.37
N ASP A 177 -10.66 9.55 41.49
CA ASP A 177 -10.61 9.18 40.07
C ASP A 177 -10.08 7.76 39.88
N ILE A 178 -9.06 7.35 40.67
CA ILE A 178 -8.56 5.97 40.69
C ILE A 178 -9.61 4.99 41.23
N ALA A 179 -10.27 5.33 42.34
CA ALA A 179 -11.24 4.44 42.98
C ALA A 179 -12.48 4.20 42.10
N LEU A 180 -12.93 5.22 41.36
CA LEU A 180 -14.08 5.11 40.45
C LEU A 180 -13.87 4.04 39.37
N SER A 181 -12.64 3.85 38.87
CA SER A 181 -12.37 2.85 37.82
C SER A 181 -12.47 1.40 38.31
N GLY A 182 -12.48 1.17 39.63
CA GLY A 182 -12.56 -0.15 40.25
C GLY A 182 -13.76 -0.35 41.19
N ARG A 183 -14.87 0.37 40.97
CA ARG A 183 -16.10 0.37 41.81
C ARG A 183 -15.81 0.58 43.30
N ALA A 184 -14.93 1.53 43.58
CA ALA A 184 -14.53 1.89 44.92
C ALA A 184 -14.74 3.39 45.19
N THR A 185 -14.78 3.76 46.46
CA THR A 185 -14.71 5.16 46.90
C THR A 185 -13.66 5.28 48.01
N PRO A 186 -12.83 6.34 48.04
CA PRO A 186 -11.90 6.60 49.13
C PRO A 186 -12.64 6.74 50.47
N THR A 187 -12.10 6.14 51.53
CA THR A 187 -12.61 6.30 52.89
C THR A 187 -11.47 6.32 53.92
N ILE A 188 -11.82 6.62 55.16
CA ILE A 188 -10.94 6.43 56.31
C ILE A 188 -11.63 5.45 57.25
N LYS A 189 -10.99 4.31 57.52
CA LYS A 189 -11.46 3.26 58.43
C LYS A 189 -10.47 3.15 59.58
N ASP A 190 -10.95 3.29 60.82
CA ASP A 190 -10.12 3.24 62.04
C ASP A 190 -8.89 4.18 62.00
N GLY A 191 -9.06 5.37 61.41
CA GLY A 191 -7.98 6.36 61.25
C GLY A 191 -6.96 6.03 60.15
N LYS A 192 -7.15 4.94 59.41
CA LYS A 192 -6.31 4.55 58.26
C LYS A 192 -6.99 4.85 56.94
N TRP A 193 -6.19 5.21 55.93
CA TRP A 193 -6.68 5.35 54.56
C TRP A 193 -7.10 4.00 54.00
N SER A 194 -8.33 3.91 53.55
CA SER A 194 -8.94 2.68 53.04
C SER A 194 -9.86 3.00 51.85
N ILE A 195 -10.59 2.00 51.39
CA ILE A 195 -11.55 2.07 50.29
C ILE A 195 -12.85 1.37 50.70
N VAL A 196 -13.99 1.88 50.25
CA VAL A 196 -15.29 1.19 50.29
C VAL A 196 -15.61 0.74 48.89
N ARG A 197 -16.08 -0.50 48.72
CA ARG A 197 -16.44 -1.06 47.41
C ARG A 197 -17.92 -1.39 47.37
N ASP A 198 -18.54 -1.18 46.22
CA ASP A 198 -19.91 -1.65 45.97
C ASP A 198 -19.86 -3.04 45.32
N LEU A 199 -20.14 -4.08 46.12
CA LEU A 199 -20.07 -5.48 45.74
C LEU A 199 -21.27 -6.24 46.33
N GLU A 200 -21.61 -7.36 45.70
CA GLU A 200 -22.59 -8.30 46.25
C GLU A 200 -22.06 -8.87 47.58
N GLN A 201 -22.81 -8.61 48.66
CA GLN A 201 -22.57 -9.14 49.99
C GLN A 201 -23.69 -10.13 50.32
N THR A 202 -23.36 -11.19 51.04
CA THR A 202 -24.33 -12.24 51.41
C THR A 202 -24.63 -12.29 52.90
N VAL A 203 -23.81 -11.63 53.72
CA VAL A 203 -23.92 -11.64 55.18
C VAL A 203 -24.24 -10.22 55.66
N PRO A 204 -25.44 -9.97 56.21
CA PRO A 204 -25.76 -8.66 56.78
C PRO A 204 -25.02 -8.46 58.10
N ILE A 205 -24.50 -7.25 58.31
CA ILE A 205 -23.76 -6.83 59.51
C ILE A 205 -24.71 -6.35 60.62
N GLN A 206 -25.88 -5.80 60.26
CA GLN A 206 -26.81 -5.22 61.24
C GLN A 206 -28.26 -5.27 60.76
N HIS A 207 -29.20 -5.25 61.71
CA HIS A 207 -30.65 -5.21 61.47
C HIS A 207 -31.26 -3.96 62.10
N PHE A 208 -32.11 -3.26 61.34
CA PHE A 208 -32.82 -2.06 61.79
C PHE A 208 -34.34 -2.24 61.64
N THR A 209 -35.02 -1.91 62.73
CA THR A 209 -36.48 -1.94 62.90
C THR A 209 -36.91 -0.69 63.67
N PRO A 210 -38.20 -0.34 63.75
CA PRO A 210 -38.65 0.77 64.58
C PRO A 210 -38.40 0.58 66.10
N ARG A 211 -37.94 -0.60 66.54
CA ARG A 211 -37.50 -0.83 67.93
C ARG A 211 -36.11 -0.30 68.25
N ASN A 212 -35.24 -0.14 67.24
CA ASN A 212 -33.87 0.34 67.38
C ASN A 212 -33.53 1.47 66.40
N SER A 213 -34.55 2.05 65.77
CA SER A 213 -34.43 3.22 64.90
C SER A 213 -35.67 4.12 65.03
N PHE A 214 -35.53 5.37 64.66
CA PHE A 214 -36.57 6.40 64.71
C PHE A 214 -36.34 7.44 63.60
N ASN A 215 -37.26 8.40 63.43
CA ASN A 215 -37.18 9.45 62.39
C ASN A 215 -36.97 8.93 60.96
N PHE A 216 -37.64 7.82 60.62
CA PHE A 216 -37.55 7.24 59.28
C PHE A 216 -38.14 8.14 58.19
N SER A 217 -37.47 8.18 57.05
CA SER A 217 -37.90 8.85 55.83
C SER A 217 -37.48 8.04 54.62
N GLY A 218 -38.40 7.85 53.66
CA GLY A 218 -38.11 7.23 52.36
C GLY A 218 -38.28 8.25 51.25
N ASN A 219 -37.31 8.32 50.34
CA ASN A 219 -37.37 9.14 49.14
C ASN A 219 -37.21 8.25 47.90
N LYS A 220 -38.19 8.27 47.00
CA LYS A 220 -38.15 7.57 45.72
C LYS A 220 -37.99 8.57 44.59
N THR A 221 -36.94 8.42 43.81
CA THR A 221 -36.70 9.27 42.64
C THR A 221 -37.31 8.61 41.40
N PHE A 222 -38.18 9.34 40.70
CA PHE A 222 -38.72 8.93 39.40
C PHE A 222 -37.92 9.62 38.30
N LEU A 223 -36.91 8.92 37.79
CA LEU A 223 -36.08 9.39 36.67
C LEU A 223 -36.58 8.77 35.37
N ASP A 224 -36.55 9.55 34.29
CA ASP A 224 -36.62 8.99 32.94
C ASP A 224 -35.27 8.32 32.66
N ILE A 225 -35.23 6.99 32.81
CA ILE A 225 -34.00 6.20 32.64
C ILE A 225 -33.53 6.37 31.19
N PRO A 226 -32.26 6.73 30.94
CA PRO A 226 -31.75 6.88 29.59
C PRO A 226 -31.79 5.54 28.85
N HIS A 227 -32.10 5.57 27.54
CA HIS A 227 -32.02 4.38 26.67
C HIS A 227 -30.56 3.93 26.47
N GLY A 228 -29.59 4.80 26.77
CA GLY A 228 -28.19 4.44 26.85
C GLY A 228 -27.28 5.55 27.38
N LEU A 229 -26.09 5.17 27.81
CA LEU A 229 -25.04 6.08 28.27
C LEU A 229 -23.94 6.21 27.20
N ARG A 230 -23.68 7.42 26.74
CA ARG A 230 -22.55 7.76 25.88
C ARG A 230 -21.32 8.03 26.75
N VAL A 231 -20.36 7.11 26.75
CA VAL A 231 -19.14 7.22 27.51
C VAL A 231 -17.98 7.64 26.61
N ARG A 232 -17.31 8.75 26.96
CA ARG A 232 -16.10 9.22 26.27
C ARG A 232 -14.86 8.66 26.95
N PHE A 233 -13.92 8.09 26.19
CA PHE A 233 -12.70 7.53 26.75
C PHE A 233 -11.56 7.45 25.70
N PRO A 234 -10.29 7.51 26.14
CA PRO A 234 -9.15 7.22 25.27
C PRO A 234 -9.08 5.72 24.96
N ASN A 235 -9.21 5.32 23.70
CA ASN A 235 -9.33 3.92 23.32
C ASN A 235 -7.97 3.26 23.05
N ASN A 236 -7.58 2.28 23.86
CA ASN A 236 -6.32 1.54 23.68
C ASN A 236 -6.23 0.77 22.35
N GLU A 237 -7.36 0.31 21.80
CA GLU A 237 -7.43 -0.38 20.50
C GLU A 237 -7.21 0.57 19.32
N LYS A 238 -7.32 1.88 19.55
CA LYS A 238 -7.08 2.94 18.56
C LYS A 238 -5.91 3.85 18.94
N ASN A 239 -4.83 3.27 19.46
CA ASN A 239 -3.63 4.02 19.86
C ASN A 239 -3.94 5.20 20.81
N TYR A 240 -4.88 5.02 21.73
CA TYR A 240 -5.28 5.98 22.76
C TYR A 240 -5.91 7.28 22.22
N THR A 241 -6.39 7.29 20.97
CA THR A 241 -7.23 8.38 20.47
C THR A 241 -8.55 8.44 21.23
N GLN A 242 -9.12 9.64 21.38
CA GLN A 242 -10.43 9.82 21.99
C GLN A 242 -11.51 9.08 21.19
N ASP A 243 -12.28 8.23 21.87
CA ASP A 243 -13.39 7.46 21.30
C ASP A 243 -14.66 7.62 22.17
N GLU A 244 -15.80 7.20 21.64
CA GLU A 244 -17.09 7.18 22.34
C GLU A 244 -17.76 5.82 22.17
N LEU A 245 -18.23 5.26 23.29
CA LEU A 245 -19.06 4.06 23.33
C LEU A 245 -20.43 4.41 23.88
N ILE A 246 -21.49 4.05 23.14
CA ILE A 246 -22.86 4.13 23.64
C ILE A 246 -23.23 2.78 24.23
N VAL A 247 -23.54 2.78 25.52
CA VAL A 247 -23.95 1.61 26.28
C VAL A 247 -25.47 1.63 26.39
N TYR A 248 -26.16 0.81 25.59
CA TYR A 248 -27.62 0.74 25.58
C TYR A 248 -28.16 -0.03 26.80
N ASP A 249 -29.35 0.37 27.26
CA ASP A 249 -30.15 -0.40 28.23
C ASP A 249 -30.85 -1.60 27.54
N ASP A 250 -31.37 -2.53 28.33
CA ASP A 250 -32.09 -3.70 27.84
C ASP A 250 -33.32 -3.31 27.02
N GLY A 251 -33.47 -3.93 25.84
CA GLY A 251 -34.53 -3.60 24.90
C GLY A 251 -34.25 -2.39 24.00
N PHE A 252 -33.11 -1.71 24.20
CA PHE A 252 -32.67 -0.61 23.35
C PHE A 252 -31.41 -0.95 22.54
N ASP A 253 -31.32 -0.35 21.36
CA ASP A 253 -30.19 -0.46 20.45
C ASP A 253 -30.03 0.84 19.63
N VAL A 254 -29.15 0.79 18.63
CA VAL A 254 -28.88 1.93 17.75
C VAL A 254 -30.10 2.38 16.94
N GLU A 255 -31.07 1.50 16.67
CA GLU A 255 -32.21 1.79 15.82
C GLU A 255 -33.36 2.45 16.59
N ASN A 256 -33.51 2.11 17.88
CA ASN A 256 -34.66 2.55 18.68
C ASN A 256 -34.31 3.53 19.83
N ALA A 257 -33.03 3.72 20.17
CA ALA A 257 -32.64 4.61 21.27
C ALA A 257 -32.77 6.09 20.90
N THR A 258 -33.53 6.85 21.70
CA THR A 258 -33.77 8.29 21.49
C THR A 258 -33.26 9.14 22.66
N LEU A 259 -33.19 8.58 23.88
CA LEU A 259 -32.70 9.25 25.08
C LEU A 259 -31.30 8.76 25.42
N LEU A 260 -30.29 9.59 25.22
CA LEU A 260 -28.89 9.28 25.55
C LEU A 260 -28.31 10.33 26.49
N GLU A 261 -27.64 9.90 27.55
CA GLU A 261 -26.90 10.77 28.48
C GLU A 261 -25.40 10.56 28.37
N SER A 262 -24.60 11.58 28.67
CA SER A 262 -23.14 11.48 28.64
C SER A 262 -22.56 11.11 30.00
N MET A 263 -21.57 10.22 30.00
CA MET A 263 -20.80 9.84 31.17
C MET A 263 -19.29 9.86 30.86
N GLU A 264 -18.47 10.07 31.87
CA GLU A 264 -17.01 9.99 31.75
C GLU A 264 -16.46 9.04 32.81
N LEU A 265 -15.53 8.17 32.39
CA LEU A 265 -14.84 7.22 33.26
C LEU A 265 -13.34 7.48 33.16
N PRO A 266 -12.76 8.34 34.01
CA PRO A 266 -11.36 8.75 33.89
C PRO A 266 -10.42 7.56 34.07
N GLY A 267 -9.42 7.45 33.19
CA GLY A 267 -8.38 6.44 33.27
C GLY A 267 -8.77 5.04 32.76
N VAL A 268 -10.03 4.79 32.40
CA VAL A 268 -10.41 3.54 31.74
C VAL A 268 -10.14 3.68 30.24
N THR A 269 -9.35 2.78 29.68
CA THR A 269 -8.93 2.83 28.25
C THR A 269 -9.51 1.70 27.40
N THR A 270 -9.97 0.63 28.04
CA THR A 270 -10.47 -0.58 27.38
C THR A 270 -11.98 -0.50 27.16
N PRO A 271 -12.49 -0.64 25.91
CA PRO A 271 -13.92 -0.53 25.60
C PRO A 271 -14.81 -1.50 26.40
N GLY A 272 -14.35 -2.72 26.67
CA GLY A 272 -15.13 -3.71 27.42
C GLY A 272 -15.41 -3.32 28.88
N ILE A 273 -14.46 -2.63 29.52
CA ILE A 273 -14.65 -2.12 30.89
C ILE A 273 -15.67 -0.98 30.87
N ILE A 274 -15.57 -0.08 29.88
CA ILE A 274 -16.53 1.02 29.68
C ILE A 274 -17.95 0.50 29.54
N TRP A 275 -18.16 -0.54 28.73
CA TRP A 275 -19.47 -1.14 28.55
C TRP A 275 -20.04 -1.70 29.85
N ARG A 276 -19.24 -2.48 30.59
CA ARG A 276 -19.64 -3.08 31.86
C ARG A 276 -20.00 -2.04 32.92
N GLU A 277 -19.20 -0.97 33.04
CA GLU A 277 -19.47 0.10 33.99
C GLU A 277 -20.71 0.91 33.59
N GLY A 278 -20.89 1.21 32.29
CA GLY A 278 -22.12 1.84 31.80
C GLY A 278 -23.38 1.02 32.14
N ARG A 279 -23.34 -0.30 31.96
CA ARG A 279 -24.46 -1.21 32.31
C ARG A 279 -24.74 -1.26 33.80
N TYR A 280 -23.69 -1.24 34.62
CA TYR A 280 -23.82 -1.13 36.06
C TYR A 280 -24.49 0.19 36.45
N HIS A 281 -24.07 1.32 35.90
CA HIS A 281 -24.67 2.62 36.21
C HIS A 281 -26.15 2.71 35.81
N ILE A 282 -26.52 2.27 34.60
CA ILE A 282 -27.93 2.17 34.18
C ILE A 282 -28.73 1.28 35.16
N SER A 283 -28.18 0.13 35.55
CA SER A 283 -28.86 -0.78 36.48
C SER A 283 -28.99 -0.22 37.89
N THR A 284 -28.03 0.58 38.36
CA THR A 284 -28.17 1.28 39.65
C THR A 284 -29.31 2.30 39.63
N LEU A 285 -29.52 3.03 38.52
CA LEU A 285 -30.65 3.95 38.37
C LEU A 285 -32.00 3.22 38.43
N ARG A 286 -32.07 2.03 37.82
CA ARG A 286 -33.28 1.20 37.73
C ARG A 286 -33.61 0.46 39.02
N LEU A 287 -32.61 -0.19 39.63
CA LEU A 287 -32.81 -1.13 40.73
C LEU A 287 -32.60 -0.50 42.12
N ARG A 288 -32.00 0.69 42.20
CA ARG A 288 -31.82 1.43 43.46
C ARG A 288 -32.43 2.85 43.42
N PRO A 289 -33.71 3.03 43.03
CA PRO A 289 -34.34 4.36 42.94
C PRO A 289 -34.75 4.96 44.30
N GLU A 290 -34.79 4.12 45.34
CA GLU A 290 -35.22 4.48 46.69
C GLU A 290 -34.01 4.72 47.61
N LYS A 291 -34.08 5.80 48.39
CA LYS A 291 -33.17 6.12 49.48
C LYS A 291 -33.94 6.15 50.78
N TYR A 292 -33.46 5.42 51.77
CA TYR A 292 -34.02 5.40 53.11
C TYR A 292 -33.07 6.11 54.06
N THR A 293 -33.62 6.97 54.92
CA THR A 293 -32.90 7.65 55.97
C THR A 293 -33.60 7.39 57.29
N PHE A 294 -32.84 6.99 58.31
CA PHE A 294 -33.34 6.82 59.67
C PHE A 294 -32.28 7.19 60.69
N GLU A 295 -32.70 7.45 61.92
CA GLU A 295 -31.81 7.70 63.05
C GLU A 295 -31.79 6.48 63.95
N THR A 296 -30.62 6.21 64.53
CA THR A 296 -30.43 5.15 65.52
C THR A 296 -29.47 5.66 66.60
N ASP A 297 -29.48 5.00 67.75
CA ASP A 297 -28.61 5.31 68.87
C ASP A 297 -27.21 4.70 68.66
N ILE A 298 -26.55 4.18 69.71
CA ILE A 298 -25.22 3.58 69.62
C ILE A 298 -25.15 2.35 68.68
N GLU A 299 -26.28 1.75 68.32
CA GLU A 299 -26.33 0.53 67.49
C GLU A 299 -25.75 0.70 66.07
N TYR A 300 -25.55 1.92 65.56
CA TYR A 300 -24.87 2.12 64.27
C TYR A 300 -23.38 1.80 64.30
N ILE A 301 -22.71 1.81 65.46
CA ILE A 301 -21.23 1.76 65.53
C ILE A 301 -20.65 0.51 64.85
N VAL A 302 -21.39 -0.60 64.85
CA VAL A 302 -20.97 -1.85 64.19
C VAL A 302 -21.11 -1.83 62.67
N ALA A 303 -21.88 -0.89 62.11
CA ALA A 303 -22.20 -0.79 60.69
C ALA A 303 -21.59 0.48 60.09
N THR A 304 -20.77 0.31 59.06
CA THR A 304 -20.05 1.37 58.36
C THR A 304 -20.58 1.56 56.95
N ARG A 305 -20.14 2.64 56.28
CA ARG A 305 -20.49 2.91 54.88
C ARG A 305 -20.06 1.74 54.00
N GLY A 306 -20.99 1.22 53.21
CA GLY A 306 -20.80 0.08 52.31
C GLY A 306 -21.27 -1.25 52.89
N ASP A 307 -21.60 -1.35 54.19
CA ASP A 307 -22.03 -2.61 54.78
C ASP A 307 -23.49 -2.96 54.41
N LEU A 308 -23.74 -4.26 54.24
CA LEU A 308 -25.07 -4.82 54.05
C LEU A 308 -25.83 -4.86 55.40
N ILE A 309 -27.06 -4.39 55.38
CA ILE A 309 -27.98 -4.40 56.53
C ILE A 309 -29.35 -4.96 56.14
N ARG A 310 -30.12 -5.37 57.15
CA ARG A 310 -31.54 -5.68 57.00
C ARG A 310 -32.40 -4.56 57.55
N LEU A 311 -33.42 -4.17 56.80
CA LEU A 311 -34.34 -3.11 57.19
C LEU A 311 -35.78 -3.64 57.12
N THR A 312 -36.53 -3.41 58.19
CA THR A 312 -37.96 -3.69 58.30
C THR A 312 -38.61 -2.44 58.86
N HIS A 313 -39.61 -1.88 58.19
CA HIS A 313 -40.30 -0.68 58.66
C HIS A 313 -41.70 -0.60 58.07
N ASP A 314 -42.66 -0.22 58.91
CA ASP A 314 -44.07 -0.09 58.54
C ASP A 314 -44.34 0.98 57.46
N VAL A 315 -43.60 2.10 57.45
CA VAL A 315 -43.71 3.18 56.46
C VAL A 315 -43.51 2.70 55.02
N ILE A 316 -42.59 1.76 54.78
CA ILE A 316 -42.34 1.16 53.46
C ILE A 316 -43.10 -0.16 53.26
N ALA A 317 -43.96 -0.54 54.21
CA ALA A 317 -44.69 -1.81 54.24
C ALA A 317 -43.80 -3.06 54.04
N VAL A 318 -42.56 -3.00 54.54
CA VAL A 318 -41.63 -4.13 54.53
C VAL A 318 -41.68 -4.82 55.87
N GLY A 319 -42.00 -6.12 55.84
CA GLY A 319 -42.34 -6.93 57.01
C GLY A 319 -43.73 -6.60 57.55
N LEU A 320 -44.35 -7.59 58.19
CA LEU A 320 -45.68 -7.47 58.78
C LEU A 320 -45.64 -7.02 60.23
N ALA A 321 -44.58 -7.38 60.96
CA ALA A 321 -44.39 -6.98 62.34
C ALA A 321 -42.91 -7.06 62.74
N TYR A 322 -42.57 -6.46 63.87
CA TYR A 322 -41.23 -6.40 64.42
C TYR A 322 -41.30 -6.28 65.94
N GLY A 323 -40.27 -6.71 66.67
CA GLY A 323 -40.32 -6.71 68.13
C GLY A 323 -39.12 -7.38 68.79
N ARG A 324 -39.31 -7.84 70.03
CA ARG A 324 -38.33 -8.61 70.80
C ARG A 324 -38.87 -9.96 71.27
N VAL A 325 -37.99 -10.95 71.34
CA VAL A 325 -38.30 -12.30 71.85
C VAL A 325 -38.58 -12.24 73.35
N LYS A 326 -39.70 -12.80 73.81
CA LYS A 326 -40.06 -12.95 75.24
C LYS A 326 -39.64 -14.31 75.81
N GLU A 327 -39.79 -15.38 75.06
CA GLU A 327 -39.52 -16.75 75.52
C GLU A 327 -39.25 -17.69 74.33
N ILE A 328 -38.42 -18.72 74.55
CA ILE A 328 -38.24 -19.85 73.63
C ILE A 328 -38.56 -21.13 74.38
N ALA A 329 -39.51 -21.92 73.87
CA ALA A 329 -39.81 -23.24 74.40
C ALA A 329 -39.01 -24.32 73.67
N ASN A 330 -38.75 -25.44 74.36
CA ASN A 330 -38.09 -26.60 73.80
C ASN A 330 -38.87 -27.89 74.07
N ASP A 331 -38.49 -28.96 73.38
CA ASP A 331 -39.11 -30.30 73.49
C ASP A 331 -38.65 -31.13 74.71
N GLY A 332 -37.71 -30.62 75.53
CA GLY A 332 -37.11 -31.36 76.63
C GLY A 332 -36.24 -32.55 76.21
N GLY A 333 -35.90 -32.66 74.92
CA GLY A 333 -35.06 -33.71 74.35
C GLY A 333 -33.57 -33.59 74.68
N SER A 334 -32.77 -34.54 74.17
CA SER A 334 -31.31 -34.52 74.33
C SER A 334 -30.64 -34.94 73.00
N PRO A 335 -30.11 -33.98 72.20
CA PRO A 335 -30.07 -32.54 72.46
C PRO A 335 -31.47 -31.88 72.39
N PRO A 336 -31.74 -30.84 73.19
CA PRO A 336 -33.03 -30.15 73.18
C PRO A 336 -33.24 -29.35 71.89
N LEU A 337 -34.44 -29.41 71.32
CA LEU A 337 -34.83 -28.67 70.13
C LEU A 337 -35.77 -27.51 70.50
N ALA A 338 -35.52 -26.33 69.95
CA ALA A 338 -36.44 -25.19 70.02
C ALA A 338 -37.68 -25.47 69.16
N THR A 339 -38.86 -25.38 69.77
CA THR A 339 -40.14 -25.74 69.13
C THR A 339 -41.04 -24.52 68.92
N THR A 340 -41.07 -23.59 69.87
CA THR A 340 -41.88 -22.37 69.77
C THR A 340 -41.12 -21.14 70.25
N VAL A 341 -41.52 -19.99 69.73
CA VAL A 341 -41.06 -18.66 70.14
C VAL A 341 -42.25 -17.80 70.56
N THR A 342 -42.15 -17.18 71.74
CA THR A 342 -43.09 -16.17 72.21
C THR A 342 -42.52 -14.80 71.94
N VAL A 343 -43.27 -13.94 71.25
CA VAL A 343 -42.88 -12.58 70.86
C VAL A 343 -43.62 -11.52 71.68
N ASP A 344 -43.14 -10.28 71.65
CA ASP A 344 -43.71 -9.20 72.44
C ASP A 344 -44.92 -8.49 71.83
N GLU A 345 -45.07 -8.53 70.50
CA GLU A 345 -46.20 -7.95 69.74
C GLU A 345 -47.19 -9.02 69.25
N GLU A 346 -48.44 -8.60 69.06
CA GLU A 346 -49.48 -9.43 68.45
C GLU A 346 -49.31 -9.50 66.93
N LEU A 347 -49.23 -10.73 66.40
CA LEU A 347 -49.02 -10.97 64.97
C LEU A 347 -50.34 -11.32 64.27
N LEU A 348 -50.43 -10.91 63.01
CA LEU A 348 -51.54 -11.21 62.10
C LEU A 348 -51.05 -12.15 61.00
N MET A 349 -51.80 -13.22 60.78
CA MET A 349 -51.57 -14.18 59.70
C MET A 349 -52.87 -14.45 58.93
N ASP A 350 -52.76 -14.54 57.62
CA ASP A 350 -53.85 -14.91 56.72
C ASP A 350 -53.92 -16.43 56.53
N SER A 351 -55.12 -16.92 56.24
CA SER A 351 -55.31 -18.35 55.94
C SER A 351 -54.58 -18.74 54.66
N GLY A 352 -53.72 -19.76 54.73
CA GLY A 352 -52.99 -20.28 53.58
C GLY A 352 -51.74 -19.50 53.17
N GLY A 353 -51.37 -18.44 53.90
CA GLY A 353 -50.08 -17.77 53.74
C GLY A 353 -48.94 -18.57 54.36
N SER A 354 -47.72 -18.44 53.83
CA SER A 354 -46.48 -18.96 54.44
C SER A 354 -45.72 -17.79 55.08
N TYR A 355 -45.26 -17.97 56.32
CA TYR A 355 -44.64 -16.91 57.10
C TYR A 355 -43.23 -17.28 57.56
N GLY A 356 -42.37 -16.26 57.63
CA GLY A 356 -41.00 -16.36 58.11
C GLY A 356 -40.73 -15.35 59.22
N ILE A 357 -39.81 -15.70 60.10
CA ILE A 357 -39.28 -14.80 61.13
C ILE A 357 -37.76 -14.78 61.06
N ARG A 358 -37.20 -13.58 61.03
CA ARG A 358 -35.76 -13.32 61.10
C ARG A 358 -35.41 -12.76 62.46
N PHE A 359 -34.35 -13.29 63.06
CA PHE A 359 -33.78 -12.82 64.32
C PHE A 359 -32.41 -12.21 64.10
N ARG A 360 -32.10 -11.18 64.88
CA ARG A 360 -30.73 -10.72 65.13
C ARG A 360 -30.27 -11.36 66.43
N LEU A 361 -29.35 -12.31 66.35
CA LEU A 361 -28.78 -12.98 67.51
C LEU A 361 -27.88 -12.02 68.30
N SER A 362 -27.58 -12.37 69.56
CA SER A 362 -26.72 -11.56 70.44
C SER A 362 -25.31 -11.30 69.92
N ASP A 363 -24.81 -12.11 68.98
CA ASP A 363 -23.51 -11.93 68.31
C ASP A 363 -23.60 -11.07 67.03
N GLY A 364 -24.80 -10.58 66.69
CA GLY A 364 -25.09 -9.78 65.49
C GLY A 364 -25.45 -10.61 64.26
N THR A 365 -25.32 -11.94 64.29
CA THR A 365 -25.64 -12.79 63.14
C THR A 365 -27.15 -12.90 62.91
N SER A 366 -27.53 -13.24 61.67
CA SER A 366 -28.93 -13.36 61.27
C SER A 366 -29.38 -14.81 61.24
N LEU A 367 -30.50 -15.12 61.90
CA LEU A 367 -31.17 -16.42 61.84
C LEU A 367 -32.54 -16.27 61.19
N VAL A 368 -32.88 -17.10 60.21
CA VAL A 368 -34.22 -17.12 59.57
C VAL A 368 -34.87 -18.47 59.80
N LYS A 369 -36.14 -18.47 60.21
CA LYS A 369 -36.94 -19.69 60.39
C LYS A 369 -38.35 -19.51 59.85
N ASN A 370 -38.91 -20.60 59.34
CA ASN A 370 -40.31 -20.67 58.91
C ASN A 370 -41.21 -20.99 60.10
N ILE A 371 -42.40 -20.41 60.10
CA ILE A 371 -43.39 -20.50 61.17
C ILE A 371 -44.66 -21.17 60.66
N ASP A 372 -45.25 -22.02 61.50
CA ASP A 372 -46.55 -22.62 61.21
C ASP A 372 -47.64 -21.55 61.21
N THR A 373 -48.41 -21.51 60.13
CA THR A 373 -49.46 -20.51 59.94
C THR A 373 -50.62 -20.75 60.89
N VAL A 374 -50.90 -19.77 61.75
CA VAL A 374 -52.08 -19.73 62.62
C VAL A 374 -52.99 -18.58 62.17
N PRO A 375 -54.00 -18.84 61.32
CA PRO A 375 -54.82 -17.78 60.74
C PRO A 375 -55.56 -16.96 61.80
N GLY A 376 -55.54 -15.63 61.67
CA GLY A 376 -56.14 -14.69 62.61
C GLY A 376 -55.14 -13.66 63.14
N GLY A 377 -55.63 -12.76 64.00
CA GLY A 377 -54.82 -11.76 64.71
C GLY A 377 -54.69 -12.11 66.20
N GLY A 378 -53.68 -11.55 66.86
CA GLY A 378 -53.44 -11.76 68.30
C GLY A 378 -52.51 -12.93 68.62
N VAL A 379 -51.79 -13.46 67.63
CA VAL A 379 -50.87 -14.59 67.84
C VAL A 379 -49.55 -14.05 68.39
N THR A 380 -49.19 -14.46 69.61
CA THR A 380 -47.89 -14.10 70.23
C THR A 380 -46.98 -15.31 70.42
N VAL A 381 -47.48 -16.53 70.23
CA VAL A 381 -46.71 -17.78 70.33
C VAL A 381 -46.69 -18.45 68.97
N LEU A 382 -45.50 -18.64 68.42
CA LEU A 382 -45.28 -19.15 67.08
C LEU A 382 -44.57 -20.49 67.16
N ALA A 383 -45.06 -21.51 66.45
CA ALA A 383 -44.36 -22.78 66.30
C ALA A 383 -43.43 -22.73 65.09
N PHE A 384 -42.21 -23.22 65.26
CA PHE A 384 -41.29 -23.40 64.13
C PHE A 384 -41.74 -24.60 63.31
N THR A 385 -41.90 -24.42 61.99
CA THR A 385 -42.28 -25.51 61.08
C THR A 385 -41.28 -26.67 61.11
N THR A 386 -40.01 -26.36 61.38
CA THR A 386 -38.98 -27.38 61.62
C THR A 386 -38.23 -27.02 62.90
N PRO A 387 -38.43 -27.78 64.00
CA PRO A 387 -37.64 -27.63 65.22
C PRO A 387 -36.15 -27.77 64.94
N PHE A 388 -35.32 -27.02 65.66
CA PHE A 388 -33.87 -26.97 65.46
C PHE A 388 -33.14 -26.88 66.80
N LEU A 389 -31.82 -27.02 66.81
CA LEU A 389 -31.04 -27.09 68.05
C LEU A 389 -31.26 -25.84 68.92
N LEU A 390 -31.59 -26.03 70.20
CA LEU A 390 -31.82 -24.93 71.14
C LEU A 390 -30.57 -24.04 71.30
N SER A 391 -29.37 -24.57 71.10
CA SER A 391 -28.12 -23.82 71.14
C SER A 391 -27.98 -22.78 70.01
N GLU A 392 -28.75 -22.92 68.94
CA GLU A 392 -28.79 -21.99 67.80
C GLU A 392 -30.00 -21.05 67.88
N ALA A 393 -30.86 -21.20 68.89
CA ALA A 393 -32.09 -20.42 69.02
C ALA A 393 -31.80 -18.99 69.50
N PRO A 394 -32.68 -18.01 69.19
CA PRO A 394 -32.51 -16.64 69.66
C PRO A 394 -32.67 -16.55 71.19
N ALA A 395 -31.99 -15.59 71.80
CA ALA A 395 -32.11 -15.32 73.22
C ALA A 395 -33.30 -14.39 73.52
N VAL A 396 -33.78 -14.42 74.76
CA VAL A 396 -34.79 -13.47 75.24
C VAL A 396 -34.23 -12.05 75.12
N GLY A 397 -35.00 -11.16 74.48
CA GLY A 397 -34.61 -9.78 74.19
C GLY A 397 -34.04 -9.55 72.79
N ASP A 398 -33.70 -10.61 72.04
CA ASP A 398 -33.23 -10.49 70.65
C ASP A 398 -34.31 -9.85 69.76
N LEU A 399 -33.86 -9.04 68.80
CA LEU A 399 -34.75 -8.39 67.84
C LEU A 399 -35.27 -9.41 66.83
N TYR A 400 -36.53 -9.29 66.45
CA TYR A 400 -37.11 -10.07 65.36
C TYR A 400 -37.80 -9.18 64.32
N MET A 401 -37.85 -9.70 63.10
CA MET A 401 -38.58 -9.16 61.95
C MET A 401 -39.46 -10.30 61.41
N PHE A 402 -40.76 -10.07 61.33
CA PHE A 402 -41.75 -11.07 60.94
C PHE A 402 -42.45 -10.64 59.65
N GLY A 403 -42.68 -11.57 58.73
CA GLY A 403 -43.41 -11.29 57.50
C GLY A 403 -43.77 -12.55 56.71
N VAL A 404 -44.24 -12.35 55.48
CA VAL A 404 -44.40 -13.43 54.51
C VAL A 404 -43.02 -14.09 54.30
N GLN A 405 -43.00 -15.41 54.10
CA GLN A 405 -41.78 -16.16 53.85
C GLN A 405 -40.95 -15.47 52.75
N ASP A 406 -39.66 -15.27 53.01
CA ASP A 406 -38.68 -14.58 52.15
C ASP A 406 -38.93 -13.08 51.91
N SER A 407 -39.82 -12.46 52.68
CA SER A 407 -40.17 -11.02 52.59
C SER A 407 -40.34 -10.35 53.97
N GLU A 408 -39.70 -10.88 55.00
CA GLU A 408 -39.73 -10.34 56.36
C GLU A 408 -38.89 -9.07 56.56
N SER A 409 -37.91 -8.84 55.68
CA SER A 409 -37.02 -7.68 55.68
C SER A 409 -36.44 -7.46 54.28
N ILE A 410 -36.05 -6.22 53.97
CA ILE A 410 -35.27 -5.93 52.76
C ILE A 410 -33.79 -5.88 53.07
N GLU A 411 -32.98 -6.14 52.05
CA GLU A 411 -31.54 -5.92 52.07
C GLU A 411 -31.21 -4.51 51.61
N ALA A 412 -30.49 -3.75 52.43
CA ALA A 412 -30.06 -2.39 52.12
C ALA A 412 -28.55 -2.24 52.34
N VAL A 413 -27.90 -1.37 51.56
CA VAL A 413 -26.48 -1.01 51.71
C VAL A 413 -26.37 0.42 52.21
N ILE A 414 -25.54 0.63 53.23
CA ILE A 414 -25.32 1.95 53.82
C ILE A 414 -24.53 2.84 52.86
N GLN A 415 -25.11 3.96 52.42
CA GLN A 415 -24.42 4.98 51.63
C GLN A 415 -23.67 5.98 52.48
N GLU A 416 -24.25 6.34 53.63
CA GLU A 416 -23.73 7.39 54.50
C GLU A 416 -24.15 7.18 55.96
N VAL A 417 -23.24 7.52 56.87
CA VAL A 417 -23.47 7.56 58.31
C VAL A 417 -23.02 8.93 58.80
N MET A 418 -23.96 9.73 59.33
CA MET A 418 -23.68 11.05 59.91
C MET A 418 -23.84 10.97 61.44
N PRO A 419 -22.73 10.98 62.21
CA PRO A 419 -22.80 11.02 63.67
C PRO A 419 -23.53 12.28 64.18
N LYS A 420 -24.31 12.12 65.25
CA LYS A 420 -25.04 13.17 65.95
C LYS A 420 -24.64 13.20 67.42
N ASP A 421 -25.22 14.13 68.18
CA ASP A 421 -25.04 14.19 69.63
C ASP A 421 -25.53 12.90 70.32
N ASN A 422 -25.05 12.66 71.53
CA ASN A 422 -25.43 11.51 72.38
C ASN A 422 -25.20 10.12 71.75
N LEU A 423 -24.14 9.97 70.96
CA LEU A 423 -23.80 8.70 70.29
C LEU A 423 -24.91 8.20 69.34
N ALA A 424 -25.80 9.07 68.86
CA ALA A 424 -26.73 8.75 67.79
C ALA A 424 -26.08 8.97 66.42
N ALA A 425 -26.66 8.41 65.36
CA ALA A 425 -26.33 8.76 63.98
C ALA A 425 -27.57 8.74 63.08
N SER A 426 -27.51 9.56 62.03
CA SER A 426 -28.40 9.43 60.87
C SER A 426 -27.74 8.51 59.86
N VAL A 427 -28.42 7.42 59.51
CA VAL A 427 -27.97 6.44 58.53
C VAL A 427 -28.81 6.62 57.25
N THR A 428 -28.13 6.72 56.11
CA THR A 428 -28.77 6.71 54.79
C THR A 428 -28.36 5.45 54.05
N CYS A 429 -29.33 4.67 53.59
CA CYS A 429 -29.12 3.45 52.83
C CYS A 429 -29.96 3.43 51.55
N VAL A 430 -29.59 2.53 50.65
CA VAL A 430 -30.32 2.20 49.42
C VAL A 430 -30.53 0.69 49.37
N ASP A 431 -31.44 0.22 48.54
CA ASP A 431 -31.58 -1.21 48.28
C ASP A 431 -30.24 -1.84 47.88
N ALA A 432 -29.91 -2.98 48.48
CA ALA A 432 -28.70 -3.72 48.12
C ALA A 432 -28.76 -4.17 46.66
N ALA A 433 -29.95 -4.60 46.22
CA ALA A 433 -30.28 -4.99 44.86
C ALA A 433 -29.15 -5.80 44.18
N PRO A 434 -28.88 -7.06 44.59
CA PRO A 434 -27.76 -7.85 44.08
C PRO A 434 -27.67 -7.92 42.55
N GLY A 435 -28.80 -7.80 41.85
CA GLY A 435 -28.89 -7.72 40.40
C GLY A 435 -28.05 -6.59 39.76
N VAL A 436 -27.72 -5.50 40.47
CA VAL A 436 -26.85 -4.44 39.90
C VAL A 436 -25.44 -4.95 39.61
N HIS A 437 -24.94 -5.91 40.40
CA HIS A 437 -23.60 -6.47 40.21
C HIS A 437 -23.56 -7.49 39.07
N ARG A 438 -24.73 -8.00 38.67
CA ARG A 438 -24.94 -8.90 37.53
C ARG A 438 -25.26 -8.12 36.24
N ALA A 439 -25.47 -6.81 36.33
CA ALA A 439 -25.64 -5.95 35.18
C ALA A 439 -24.37 -5.93 34.31
N GLY A 440 -24.55 -6.11 33.00
CA GLY A 440 -23.44 -6.33 32.08
C GLY A 440 -23.08 -7.80 31.90
N THR A 441 -23.92 -8.71 32.39
CA THR A 441 -23.92 -10.10 31.93
C THR A 441 -25.28 -10.41 31.33
N ILE A 442 -25.32 -11.04 30.16
CA ILE A 442 -26.58 -11.59 29.64
C ILE A 442 -26.52 -13.10 29.80
N PRO A 443 -27.00 -13.64 30.93
CA PRO A 443 -27.17 -15.06 31.09
C PRO A 443 -28.33 -15.55 30.22
N GLN A 444 -28.13 -16.68 29.55
CA GLN A 444 -29.19 -17.47 28.94
C GLN A 444 -29.00 -18.90 29.39
N ASP A 445 -30.09 -19.55 29.77
CA ASP A 445 -30.06 -20.94 30.21
C ASP A 445 -30.39 -21.86 29.04
N PHE A 446 -29.72 -23.01 28.98
CA PHE A 446 -30.00 -24.09 28.04
C PHE A 446 -29.85 -25.44 28.74
N VAL A 447 -30.47 -26.47 28.16
CA VAL A 447 -30.45 -27.84 28.68
C VAL A 447 -29.77 -28.78 27.69
N PRO A 448 -29.42 -30.03 28.08
CA PRO A 448 -28.81 -31.01 27.18
C PRO A 448 -29.57 -31.23 25.87
N GLY A 449 -30.90 -31.06 25.88
CA GLY A 449 -31.74 -31.18 24.67
C GLY A 449 -31.50 -30.08 23.63
N ASP A 450 -30.90 -28.96 24.03
CA ASP A 450 -30.62 -27.81 23.16
C ASP A 450 -29.26 -27.93 22.45
N VAL A 451 -28.44 -28.92 22.83
CA VAL A 451 -27.09 -29.13 22.32
C VAL A 451 -27.10 -30.18 21.20
N ASN A 452 -26.66 -29.79 20.01
CA ASN A 452 -26.51 -30.69 18.86
C ASN A 452 -25.03 -30.97 18.57
N ILE A 453 -24.56 -32.11 19.06
CA ILE A 453 -23.20 -32.64 18.83
C ILE A 453 -22.87 -32.99 17.36
N GLY A 454 -23.87 -33.17 16.49
CA GLY A 454 -23.61 -33.46 15.07
C GLY A 454 -23.26 -32.21 14.26
N THR A 455 -23.69 -31.04 14.75
CA THR A 455 -23.49 -29.74 14.07
C THR A 455 -22.77 -28.72 14.95
N ASP A 456 -22.38 -29.08 16.17
CA ASP A 456 -21.78 -28.19 17.19
C ASP A 456 -22.64 -26.95 17.51
N ILE A 457 -23.97 -27.08 17.44
CA ILE A 457 -24.93 -25.98 17.64
C ILE A 457 -25.53 -26.04 19.05
N ILE A 458 -25.65 -24.88 19.69
CA ILE A 458 -26.43 -24.67 20.92
C ILE A 458 -27.67 -23.84 20.56
N THR A 459 -28.85 -24.38 20.85
CA THR A 459 -30.15 -23.75 20.58
C THR A 459 -30.54 -22.88 21.77
N LEU A 460 -30.71 -21.58 21.55
CA LEU A 460 -31.10 -20.61 22.58
C LEU A 460 -32.15 -19.68 21.97
N LEU A 461 -33.41 -19.89 22.32
CA LEU A 461 -34.52 -19.16 21.68
C LEU A 461 -34.41 -17.64 21.91
N ALA A 462 -34.47 -16.87 20.82
CA ALA A 462 -34.41 -15.41 20.82
C ALA A 462 -33.22 -14.82 21.61
N HIS A 463 -32.05 -15.43 21.51
CA HIS A 463 -30.87 -14.97 22.24
C HIS A 463 -30.33 -13.63 21.68
N PRO A 464 -29.78 -12.75 22.53
CA PRO A 464 -29.23 -11.47 22.09
C PRO A 464 -27.73 -11.52 21.72
N PHE A 465 -27.15 -12.71 21.68
CA PHE A 465 -25.74 -12.91 21.31
C PHE A 465 -25.51 -12.70 19.82
N LYS A 466 -24.36 -12.10 19.49
CA LYS A 466 -23.87 -11.86 18.13
C LYS A 466 -22.53 -12.56 17.93
N ASP A 467 -22.15 -12.74 16.67
CA ASP A 467 -20.80 -13.22 16.34
C ASP A 467 -19.74 -12.32 17.00
N ASP A 468 -18.65 -12.98 17.42
CA ASP A 468 -17.54 -12.42 18.18
C ASP A 468 -17.84 -12.03 19.64
N ASP A 469 -19.08 -12.19 20.13
CA ASP A 469 -19.40 -11.98 21.55
C ASP A 469 -18.60 -12.97 22.43
N GLU A 470 -17.93 -12.44 23.47
CA GLU A 470 -17.21 -13.27 24.43
C GLU A 470 -18.19 -13.87 25.45
N VAL A 471 -18.20 -15.19 25.57
CA VAL A 471 -19.12 -15.95 26.41
C VAL A 471 -18.41 -16.92 27.35
N ARG A 472 -19.08 -17.22 28.48
CA ARG A 472 -18.67 -18.25 29.45
C ARG A 472 -19.82 -19.19 29.75
N PHE A 473 -19.49 -20.39 30.19
CA PHE A 473 -20.44 -21.43 30.54
C PHE A 473 -20.37 -21.77 32.03
N ARG A 474 -21.53 -22.11 32.59
CA ARG A 474 -21.70 -22.55 33.97
C ARG A 474 -22.73 -23.68 34.02
N SER A 475 -22.57 -24.66 34.90
CA SER A 475 -23.57 -25.66 35.24
C SER A 475 -24.17 -25.38 36.62
N ASP A 476 -25.45 -25.71 36.78
CA ASP A 476 -26.16 -25.69 38.06
C ASP A 476 -25.81 -26.87 38.99
N THR A 477 -25.23 -27.95 38.46
CA THR A 477 -24.95 -29.19 39.21
C THR A 477 -23.47 -29.37 39.55
N SER A 478 -22.58 -29.34 38.54
CA SER A 478 -21.12 -29.40 38.76
C SER A 478 -20.33 -28.93 37.53
N PRO A 479 -19.09 -28.43 37.70
CA PRO A 479 -18.26 -27.97 36.59
C PRO A 479 -18.00 -28.99 35.48
N SER A 480 -17.93 -30.28 35.85
CA SER A 480 -17.73 -31.39 34.92
C SER A 480 -19.01 -31.83 34.19
N ALA A 481 -20.15 -31.20 34.46
CA ALA A 481 -21.44 -31.57 33.88
C ALA A 481 -21.76 -30.79 32.60
N LEU A 482 -20.95 -29.79 32.23
CA LEU A 482 -21.09 -29.08 30.95
C LEU A 482 -20.85 -30.00 29.74
N PRO A 483 -21.42 -29.66 28.55
CA PRO A 483 -21.12 -30.35 27.30
C PRO A 483 -19.62 -30.35 26.99
N ASN A 484 -18.98 -31.52 26.84
CA ASN A 484 -17.54 -31.62 26.60
C ASN A 484 -17.16 -31.11 25.18
N PRO A 485 -16.14 -30.24 24.99
CA PRO A 485 -15.10 -29.79 25.92
C PRO A 485 -15.31 -28.39 26.51
N LEU A 486 -16.55 -28.01 26.79
CA LEU A 486 -16.84 -26.78 27.55
C LEU A 486 -16.44 -26.97 29.01
N ILE A 487 -15.77 -25.97 29.58
CA ILE A 487 -15.25 -26.03 30.96
C ILE A 487 -15.82 -24.87 31.78
N GLU A 488 -16.36 -25.18 32.95
CA GLU A 488 -16.78 -24.20 33.96
C GLU A 488 -15.63 -23.95 34.92
N THR A 489 -15.36 -22.68 35.24
CA THR A 489 -14.35 -22.33 36.24
C THR A 489 -15.00 -22.09 37.60
N THR A 490 -15.03 -23.11 38.47
CA THR A 490 -15.35 -22.91 39.88
C THR A 490 -14.21 -22.18 40.59
N GLY A 491 -14.54 -21.11 41.32
CA GLY A 491 -13.59 -20.34 42.10
C GLY A 491 -12.82 -21.24 43.08
N GLY A 492 -11.50 -21.28 42.94
CA GLY A 492 -10.61 -22.05 43.83
C GLY A 492 -9.16 -22.22 43.39
N SER A 493 -8.81 -21.98 42.12
CA SER A 493 -7.42 -22.02 41.63
C SER A 493 -7.15 -20.91 40.61
N PRO A 494 -5.97 -20.26 40.60
CA PRO A 494 -5.64 -19.11 39.74
C PRO A 494 -5.33 -19.45 38.26
N ASP A 495 -5.59 -20.67 37.80
CA ASP A 495 -5.32 -21.07 36.43
C ASP A 495 -6.50 -20.73 35.50
N ILE A 496 -6.27 -19.72 34.64
CA ILE A 496 -6.89 -19.48 33.31
C ILE A 496 -8.41 -19.74 33.21
N LEU A 497 -9.21 -18.68 33.33
CA LEU A 497 -10.60 -18.66 32.90
C LEU A 497 -10.67 -18.94 31.38
N GLN A 498 -11.14 -20.12 30.97
CA GLN A 498 -11.34 -20.45 29.55
C GLN A 498 -12.48 -19.57 28.99
N ARG A 499 -12.18 -18.85 27.91
CA ARG A 499 -13.12 -17.98 27.21
C ARG A 499 -13.53 -18.63 25.90
N TYR A 500 -14.77 -18.38 25.49
CA TYR A 500 -15.29 -18.80 24.20
C TYR A 500 -15.82 -17.57 23.45
N PHE A 501 -15.81 -17.63 22.13
CA PHE A 501 -16.36 -16.61 21.23
C PHE A 501 -17.55 -17.19 20.50
N VAL A 502 -18.66 -16.46 20.48
CA VAL A 502 -19.83 -16.83 19.67
C VAL A 502 -19.47 -16.72 18.19
N ILE A 503 -19.87 -17.72 17.42
CA ILE A 503 -19.74 -17.77 15.96
C ILE A 503 -21.02 -18.36 15.36
N SER A 504 -21.34 -18.01 14.12
CA SER A 504 -22.55 -18.47 13.42
C SER A 504 -23.86 -18.19 14.19
N ALA A 505 -23.94 -17.07 14.89
CA ALA A 505 -25.12 -16.64 15.63
C ALA A 505 -26.30 -16.35 14.70
N THR A 506 -27.42 -17.00 14.97
CA THR A 506 -28.74 -16.71 14.39
C THR A 506 -29.68 -16.25 15.50
N ILE A 507 -30.97 -16.08 15.22
CA ILE A 507 -31.93 -15.66 16.25
C ILE A 507 -32.12 -16.70 17.37
N ASP A 508 -32.00 -17.99 17.04
CA ASP A 508 -32.30 -19.10 17.95
C ASP A 508 -31.14 -20.07 18.15
N ASN A 509 -30.02 -19.90 17.45
CA ASN A 509 -28.92 -20.85 17.46
C ASN A 509 -27.58 -20.15 17.39
N LEU A 510 -26.58 -20.71 18.06
CA LEU A 510 -25.20 -20.28 17.93
C LEU A 510 -24.23 -21.46 17.98
N GLN A 511 -23.01 -21.21 17.52
CA GLN A 511 -21.85 -22.06 17.77
C GLN A 511 -20.83 -21.27 18.61
N VAL A 512 -19.85 -21.95 19.19
CA VAL A 512 -18.78 -21.28 19.95
C VAL A 512 -17.40 -21.74 19.49
N SER A 513 -16.41 -20.86 19.60
CA SER A 513 -15.00 -21.12 19.28
C SER A 513 -14.07 -20.71 20.42
N LEU A 514 -12.84 -21.25 20.46
CA LEU A 514 -11.79 -20.83 21.40
C LEU A 514 -11.11 -19.52 20.97
N THR A 515 -11.25 -19.13 19.71
CA THR A 515 -10.65 -17.90 19.16
C THR A 515 -11.69 -17.11 18.38
N LYS A 516 -11.55 -15.79 18.36
CA LYS A 516 -12.39 -14.88 17.56
C LYS A 516 -12.39 -15.31 16.08
N ASN A 517 -13.57 -15.44 15.46
CA ASN A 517 -13.76 -15.99 14.10
C ASN A 517 -13.11 -17.37 13.84
N GLY A 518 -12.86 -18.16 14.89
CA GLY A 518 -12.25 -19.49 14.78
C GLY A 518 -13.22 -20.59 14.37
N THR A 519 -12.71 -21.82 14.28
CA THR A 519 -13.54 -23.01 14.05
C THR A 519 -14.40 -23.31 15.27
N ALA A 520 -15.61 -23.83 15.03
CA ALA A 520 -16.48 -24.30 16.10
C ALA A 520 -15.78 -25.34 17.00
N VAL A 521 -16.04 -25.23 18.30
CA VAL A 521 -15.69 -26.24 19.29
C VAL A 521 -16.47 -27.50 18.95
N ASN A 522 -15.76 -28.60 18.72
CA ASN A 522 -16.37 -29.90 18.48
C ASN A 522 -16.95 -30.46 19.78
N LEU A 523 -18.28 -30.41 19.91
CA LEU A 523 -19.00 -30.90 21.07
C LEU A 523 -19.14 -32.42 20.98
N THR A 524 -18.63 -33.12 21.99
CA THR A 524 -18.56 -34.60 21.99
C THR A 524 -19.64 -35.25 22.85
N ASP A 525 -20.28 -34.47 23.73
CA ASP A 525 -21.47 -34.86 24.47
C ASP A 525 -22.38 -33.65 24.71
N VAL A 526 -23.56 -33.89 25.31
CA VAL A 526 -24.58 -32.87 25.58
C VAL A 526 -24.60 -32.39 27.04
N GLY A 527 -23.70 -32.90 27.89
CA GLY A 527 -23.68 -32.62 29.33
C GLY A 527 -24.90 -33.15 30.11
N VAL A 528 -25.00 -32.78 31.40
CA VAL A 528 -26.13 -33.09 32.30
C VAL A 528 -26.49 -31.88 33.17
N GLY A 529 -27.78 -31.52 33.28
CA GLY A 529 -28.25 -30.44 34.16
C GLY A 529 -28.81 -29.23 33.40
N VAL A 530 -28.82 -28.06 34.03
CA VAL A 530 -29.10 -26.78 33.38
C VAL A 530 -27.78 -26.01 33.26
N PHE A 531 -27.56 -25.43 32.09
CA PHE A 531 -26.34 -24.70 31.78
C PHE A 531 -26.67 -23.24 31.54
N THR A 532 -25.84 -22.33 32.03
CA THR A 532 -25.95 -20.90 31.76
C THR A 532 -24.81 -20.48 30.86
N ILE A 533 -25.12 -19.97 29.67
CA ILE A 533 -24.18 -19.21 28.84
C ILE A 533 -24.30 -17.73 29.19
N THR A 534 -23.18 -17.08 29.45
CA THR A 534 -23.14 -15.68 29.89
C THR A 534 -22.31 -14.86 28.93
N ARG A 535 -22.92 -13.87 28.25
CA ARG A 535 -22.15 -12.85 27.50
C ARG A 535 -21.47 -11.90 28.47
N LEU A 536 -20.16 -11.71 28.29
CA LEU A 536 -19.33 -10.83 29.11
C LEU A 536 -19.25 -9.41 28.56
N VAL A 537 -19.05 -9.27 27.25
CA VAL A 537 -18.89 -7.98 26.56
C VAL A 537 -19.37 -8.14 25.10
N PRO A 538 -20.28 -7.30 24.59
CA PRO A 538 -20.60 -7.30 23.16
C PRO A 538 -19.44 -6.74 22.33
N THR A 539 -19.30 -7.21 21.09
CA THR A 539 -18.29 -6.65 20.16
C THR A 539 -18.44 -5.13 20.06
N PHE A 540 -17.37 -4.41 20.41
CA PHE A 540 -17.34 -2.96 20.39
C PHE A 540 -17.53 -2.44 18.95
N VAL A 541 -18.58 -1.65 18.74
CA VAL A 541 -18.78 -0.86 17.53
C VAL A 541 -18.62 0.60 17.92
N SER A 542 -17.49 1.19 17.52
CA SER A 542 -17.21 2.61 17.78
C SER A 542 -18.23 3.50 17.09
N ASN A 543 -18.76 4.48 17.83
CA ASN A 543 -19.68 5.48 17.30
C ASN A 543 -18.98 6.77 16.83
N ILE A 544 -17.66 6.86 17.05
CA ILE A 544 -16.83 7.86 16.39
C ILE A 544 -16.29 7.22 15.12
N THR A 545 -16.38 7.93 13.99
CA THR A 545 -15.63 7.59 12.80
C THR A 545 -14.16 7.58 13.21
N GLY A 546 -13.63 6.39 13.53
CA GLY A 546 -12.22 6.24 13.81
C GLY A 546 -11.46 6.85 12.65
N LEU A 547 -10.28 7.40 12.92
CA LEU A 547 -9.31 7.49 11.84
C LEU A 547 -9.30 6.11 11.20
N PRO A 548 -9.62 6.02 9.90
CA PRO A 548 -9.82 4.73 9.27
C PRO A 548 -8.56 3.93 9.52
N SER A 549 -8.74 2.70 9.98
CA SER A 549 -7.66 1.74 10.07
C SER A 549 -6.90 1.83 8.76
N VAL A 550 -5.66 2.29 8.81
CA VAL A 550 -4.87 2.54 7.62
C VAL A 550 -4.67 1.17 6.99
N THR A 551 -5.47 0.85 5.99
CA THR A 551 -5.32 -0.38 5.21
C THR A 551 -4.00 -0.28 4.45
N SER A 552 -3.46 -1.41 4.01
CA SER A 552 -2.37 -1.34 3.05
C SER A 552 -2.87 -0.69 1.75
N PRO A 553 -2.03 0.08 1.03
CA PRO A 553 -2.39 0.64 -0.25
C PRO A 553 -2.82 -0.45 -1.23
N VAL A 554 -3.94 -0.23 -1.93
CA VAL A 554 -4.35 -1.07 -3.05
C VAL A 554 -3.60 -0.60 -4.29
N VAL A 555 -2.77 -1.48 -4.86
CA VAL A 555 -2.05 -1.21 -6.11
C VAL A 555 -3.02 -1.39 -7.27
N ARG A 556 -3.22 -0.32 -8.06
CA ARG A 556 -4.06 -0.36 -9.26
C ARG A 556 -3.29 -0.85 -10.48
N SER A 557 -2.07 -0.34 -10.66
CA SER A 557 -1.21 -0.72 -11.76
C SER A 557 0.25 -0.56 -11.37
N VAL A 558 1.12 -1.34 -11.99
CA VAL A 558 2.58 -1.16 -11.92
C VAL A 558 3.10 -1.09 -13.35
N ARG A 559 3.93 -0.07 -13.61
CA ARG A 559 4.52 0.17 -14.92
C ARG A 559 6.00 0.46 -14.77
N SER A 560 6.81 -0.10 -15.65
CA SER A 560 8.26 0.20 -15.74
C SER A 560 8.72 0.32 -17.19
N ASP A 561 7.78 0.40 -18.13
CA ASP A 561 8.04 0.51 -19.58
C ASP A 561 8.39 1.94 -20.02
N GLU A 562 8.55 2.12 -21.33
CA GLU A 562 8.88 3.39 -22.00
C GLU A 562 7.95 4.55 -21.63
N THR A 563 6.70 4.26 -21.26
CA THR A 563 5.70 5.29 -20.91
C THR A 563 6.05 6.03 -19.63
N VAL A 564 6.91 5.44 -18.78
CA VAL A 564 7.29 5.97 -17.48
C VAL A 564 8.78 6.30 -17.37
N LEU A 565 9.57 6.29 -18.44
CA LEU A 565 10.98 6.72 -18.38
C LEU A 565 11.13 8.19 -17.98
N LEU A 566 12.13 8.50 -17.15
CA LEU A 566 12.47 9.87 -16.73
C LEU A 566 13.62 10.42 -17.59
N ARG A 567 13.51 11.69 -18.01
CA ARG A 567 14.62 12.41 -18.67
C ARG A 567 15.45 13.14 -17.63
N ASP A 568 16.75 12.83 -17.57
CA ASP A 568 17.70 13.57 -16.77
C ASP A 568 18.09 14.90 -17.44
N ALA A 569 18.75 15.77 -16.66
CA ALA A 569 19.18 17.10 -17.11
C ALA A 569 20.18 17.07 -18.28
N ASP A 570 20.88 15.95 -18.47
CA ASP A 570 21.80 15.68 -19.58
C ASP A 570 21.10 15.10 -20.82
N GLY A 571 19.78 14.85 -20.75
CA GLY A 571 18.98 14.27 -21.81
C GLY A 571 18.96 12.74 -21.85
N SER A 572 19.67 12.06 -20.94
CA SER A 572 19.63 10.60 -20.79
C SER A 572 18.29 10.14 -20.18
N LEU A 573 17.95 8.86 -20.41
CA LEU A 573 16.72 8.25 -19.92
C LEU A 573 17.01 7.31 -18.75
N LEU A 574 16.45 7.62 -17.59
CA LEU A 574 16.48 6.81 -16.38
C LEU A 574 15.27 5.85 -16.30
N VAL A 575 15.55 4.63 -15.87
CA VAL A 575 14.55 3.57 -15.66
C VAL A 575 13.99 3.67 -14.24
N ARG A 576 12.68 3.45 -14.12
CA ARG A 576 11.97 3.46 -12.84
C ARG A 576 10.85 2.43 -12.81
N ILE A 577 10.43 2.04 -11.61
CA ILE A 577 9.14 1.39 -11.39
C ILE A 577 8.16 2.44 -10.86
N LEU A 578 7.05 2.63 -11.57
CA LEU A 578 5.94 3.49 -11.18
C LEU A 578 4.77 2.61 -10.71
N ILE A 579 4.43 2.69 -9.43
CA ILE A 579 3.33 1.94 -8.82
C ILE A 579 2.18 2.91 -8.59
N GLU A 580 1.08 2.77 -9.32
CA GLU A 580 -0.14 3.55 -9.10
C GLU A 580 -0.96 2.93 -7.97
N ILE A 581 -1.36 3.77 -7.02
CA ILE A 581 -2.15 3.37 -5.87
C ILE A 581 -3.56 3.94 -5.98
N GLU A 582 -4.53 3.16 -5.53
CA GLU A 582 -5.88 3.66 -5.38
C GLU A 582 -5.91 4.80 -4.37
N LYS A 583 -6.45 5.95 -4.80
CA LYS A 583 -6.62 7.08 -3.90
C LYS A 583 -7.61 6.68 -2.80
N PRO A 584 -7.23 6.79 -1.52
CA PRO A 584 -8.14 6.51 -0.43
C PRO A 584 -9.38 7.40 -0.55
N SER A 585 -10.56 6.86 -0.25
CA SER A 585 -11.80 7.63 -0.30
C SER A 585 -11.70 8.84 0.64
N SER A 586 -12.44 9.91 0.33
CA SER A 586 -12.39 11.23 0.99
C SER A 586 -12.68 11.23 2.51
N PHE A 587 -12.93 10.06 3.10
CA PHE A 587 -13.11 9.84 4.53
C PHE A 587 -11.80 9.52 5.28
N LEU A 588 -10.67 9.32 4.60
CA LEU A 588 -9.37 9.11 5.25
C LEU A 588 -8.55 10.42 5.33
N THR A 589 -8.99 11.36 6.16
CA THR A 589 -8.41 12.72 6.29
C THR A 589 -7.02 12.78 6.96
N GLY A 590 -6.36 11.65 7.18
CA GLY A 590 -5.07 11.56 7.90
C GLY A 590 -3.87 11.11 7.07
N ILE A 591 -4.06 10.52 5.89
CA ILE A 591 -2.98 10.01 5.05
C ILE A 591 -2.35 11.18 4.29
N VAL A 592 -1.05 11.39 4.46
CA VAL A 592 -0.28 12.41 3.71
C VAL A 592 0.54 11.80 2.60
N GLY A 593 0.89 10.52 2.70
CA GLY A 593 1.72 9.90 1.69
C GLY A 593 1.70 8.39 1.65
N VAL A 594 2.47 7.87 0.71
CA VAL A 594 2.76 6.44 0.54
C VAL A 594 4.28 6.24 0.60
N GLN A 595 4.70 5.12 1.18
CA GLN A 595 6.08 4.68 1.19
C GLN A 595 6.16 3.25 0.66
N ALA A 596 7.17 2.95 -0.16
CA ALA A 596 7.47 1.62 -0.64
C ALA A 596 8.77 1.12 -0.01
N ARG A 597 8.84 -0.19 0.18
CA ARG A 597 10.10 -0.90 0.32
C ARG A 597 10.29 -1.82 -0.86
N TYR A 598 11.52 -1.99 -1.31
CA TYR A 598 11.84 -2.83 -2.45
C TYR A 598 13.19 -3.53 -2.28
N ARG A 599 13.40 -4.60 -3.03
CA ARG A 599 14.68 -5.33 -3.14
C ARG A 599 14.74 -6.04 -4.49
N VAL A 600 15.94 -6.30 -4.99
CA VAL A 600 16.15 -7.22 -6.11
C VAL A 600 15.78 -8.64 -5.63
N ASN A 601 15.00 -9.36 -6.42
CA ASN A 601 14.64 -10.75 -6.19
C ASN A 601 15.67 -11.63 -6.91
N ASP A 602 16.87 -11.68 -6.33
CA ASP A 602 17.94 -12.57 -6.77
C ASP A 602 17.77 -13.94 -6.08
N PRO A 603 17.53 -15.03 -6.83
CA PRO A 603 17.36 -16.36 -6.26
C PRO A 603 18.63 -16.93 -5.63
N ASP A 604 19.80 -16.36 -5.89
CA ASP A 604 21.10 -16.81 -5.36
C ASP A 604 21.54 -16.05 -4.08
N ASP A 605 20.79 -15.03 -3.65
CA ASP A 605 21.12 -14.22 -2.46
C ASP A 605 20.41 -14.73 -1.19
N GLU A 606 21.17 -15.25 -0.22
CA GLU A 606 20.63 -15.79 1.05
C GLU A 606 20.21 -14.67 2.04
N ILE A 607 20.58 -13.41 1.81
CA ILE A 607 20.32 -12.29 2.73
C ILE A 607 19.62 -11.14 2.02
N PHE A 608 18.32 -11.00 2.27
CA PHE A 608 17.52 -9.95 1.67
C PHE A 608 17.57 -8.63 2.46
N PHE A 609 18.16 -7.58 1.86
CA PHE A 609 18.07 -6.21 2.38
C PHE A 609 16.95 -5.43 1.67
N TRP A 610 16.03 -4.86 2.44
CA TRP A 610 14.97 -3.99 1.91
C TRP A 610 15.44 -2.54 1.87
N GLU A 611 15.40 -1.93 0.70
CA GLU A 611 15.55 -0.49 0.53
C GLU A 611 14.20 0.21 0.72
N LEU A 612 14.23 1.49 1.11
CA LEU A 612 13.03 2.30 1.37
C LEU A 612 13.02 3.51 0.45
N THR A 613 11.90 3.75 -0.21
CA THR A 613 11.68 5.02 -0.90
C THR A 613 11.40 6.15 0.10
N PRO A 614 11.65 7.42 -0.28
CA PRO A 614 11.08 8.56 0.42
C PRO A 614 9.55 8.48 0.48
N VAL A 615 8.95 9.11 1.49
CA VAL A 615 7.48 9.25 1.54
C VAL A 615 7.06 10.19 0.40
N GLN A 616 6.16 9.72 -0.46
CA GLN A 616 5.61 10.51 -1.56
C GLN A 616 4.19 10.95 -1.23
N GLU A 617 3.83 12.18 -1.58
CA GLU A 617 2.55 12.80 -1.26
C GLU A 617 1.37 12.01 -1.86
N ILE A 618 0.34 11.75 -1.06
CA ILE A 618 -0.79 10.89 -1.48
C ILE A 618 -1.57 11.47 -2.67
N LEU A 619 -1.55 12.79 -2.83
CA LEU A 619 -2.19 13.50 -3.93
C LEU A 619 -1.60 13.11 -5.30
N GLN A 620 -0.32 12.74 -5.31
CA GLN A 620 0.40 12.27 -6.49
C GLN A 620 -0.23 10.99 -7.04
N GLY A 621 -0.77 10.12 -6.16
CA GLY A 621 -1.52 8.91 -6.53
C GLY A 621 -0.66 7.77 -7.06
N TYR A 622 0.66 7.89 -6.98
CA TYR A 622 1.61 6.86 -7.37
C TYR A 622 2.86 6.94 -6.48
N ILE A 623 3.68 5.89 -6.52
CA ILE A 623 5.01 5.86 -5.91
C ILE A 623 6.08 5.42 -6.91
N GLU A 624 7.23 6.08 -6.86
CA GLU A 624 8.37 5.83 -7.75
C GLU A 624 9.50 5.11 -7.01
N ILE A 625 10.01 4.03 -7.61
CA ILE A 625 11.23 3.33 -7.18
C ILE A 625 12.33 3.61 -8.20
N ILE A 626 13.40 4.25 -7.73
CA ILE A 626 14.59 4.62 -8.50
C ILE A 626 15.84 4.59 -7.59
N PRO A 627 17.03 4.24 -8.12
CA PRO A 627 17.24 3.63 -9.43
C PRO A 627 16.80 2.16 -9.46
N VAL A 628 16.50 1.63 -10.64
CA VAL A 628 16.26 0.18 -10.87
C VAL A 628 16.99 -0.27 -12.12
N GLU A 629 17.32 -1.55 -12.16
CA GLU A 629 18.02 -2.18 -13.29
C GLU A 629 17.03 -2.89 -14.22
N GLU A 630 17.30 -2.87 -15.53
CA GLU A 630 16.44 -3.47 -16.56
C GLU A 630 16.51 -5.01 -16.51
N LEU A 631 15.41 -5.68 -16.87
CA LEU A 631 15.23 -7.13 -16.88
C LEU A 631 15.32 -7.84 -15.52
N GLU A 632 15.72 -7.14 -14.47
CA GLU A 632 15.72 -7.63 -13.09
C GLU A 632 14.30 -7.71 -12.50
N ILE A 633 14.10 -8.67 -11.59
CA ILE A 633 12.85 -8.85 -10.86
C ILE A 633 12.97 -8.15 -9.51
N TYR A 634 12.02 -7.28 -9.17
CA TYR A 634 11.99 -6.60 -7.87
C TYR A 634 10.80 -7.08 -7.04
N ASP A 635 11.06 -7.43 -5.78
CA ASP A 635 10.03 -7.55 -4.76
C ASP A 635 9.73 -6.16 -4.20
N TYR A 636 8.45 -5.80 -4.05
CA TYR A 636 8.06 -4.54 -3.43
C TYR A 636 6.84 -4.68 -2.51
N GLN A 637 6.75 -3.79 -1.53
CA GLN A 637 5.60 -3.62 -0.65
C GLN A 637 5.34 -2.14 -0.39
N CYS A 638 4.07 -1.75 -0.30
CA CYS A 638 3.67 -0.37 -0.06
C CYS A 638 2.96 -0.24 1.29
N ARG A 639 3.04 0.93 1.92
CA ARG A 639 2.25 1.31 3.10
C ARG A 639 1.88 2.79 3.04
N PHE A 640 0.73 3.16 3.59
CA PHE A 640 0.40 4.57 3.78
C PHE A 640 1.14 5.16 4.98
N VAL A 641 1.37 6.47 4.91
CA VAL A 641 1.98 7.30 5.95
C VAL A 641 1.03 8.45 6.27
N ASN A 642 0.74 8.63 7.55
CA ASN A 642 -0.15 9.67 8.03
C ASN A 642 0.59 10.99 8.31
N ASN A 643 -0.17 12.07 8.52
CA ASN A 643 0.36 13.41 8.82
C ASN A 643 1.22 13.46 10.09
N ASP A 644 0.97 12.54 11.04
CA ASP A 644 1.76 12.34 12.25
C ASP A 644 2.95 11.38 12.05
N ASN A 645 3.26 11.03 10.79
CA ASN A 645 4.28 10.07 10.37
C ASN A 645 4.07 8.63 10.91
N THR A 646 2.89 8.32 11.44
CA THR A 646 2.50 6.93 11.73
C THR A 646 2.36 6.17 10.41
N LYS A 647 2.75 4.90 10.43
CA LYS A 647 2.89 4.08 9.22
C LYS A 647 1.97 2.88 9.30
N GLY A 648 1.17 2.69 8.26
CA GLY A 648 0.29 1.53 8.13
C GLY A 648 1.05 0.21 7.96
N PRO A 649 0.33 -0.93 7.97
CA PRO A 649 0.90 -2.23 7.63
C PRO A 649 1.41 -2.23 6.18
N TRP A 650 2.44 -3.03 5.94
CA TRP A 650 2.91 -3.30 4.57
C TRP A 650 1.86 -4.12 3.80
N SER A 651 1.69 -3.83 2.51
CA SER A 651 0.97 -4.70 1.57
C SER A 651 1.62 -6.08 1.49
N THR A 652 0.94 -7.07 0.91
CA THR A 652 1.58 -8.34 0.56
C THR A 652 2.76 -8.09 -0.39
N ILE A 653 3.77 -8.96 -0.33
CA ILE A 653 4.91 -8.91 -1.27
C ILE A 653 4.36 -9.12 -2.67
N ALA A 654 4.69 -8.20 -3.57
CA ALA A 654 4.38 -8.28 -4.98
C ALA A 654 5.70 -8.22 -5.77
N GLN A 655 5.73 -8.87 -6.92
CA GLN A 655 6.91 -8.97 -7.77
C GLN A 655 6.66 -8.21 -9.07
N HIS A 656 7.67 -7.49 -9.57
CA HIS A 656 7.61 -6.80 -10.84
C HIS A 656 8.93 -6.95 -11.60
N THR A 657 8.87 -7.43 -12.83
CA THR A 657 10.03 -7.46 -13.74
C THR A 657 10.18 -6.10 -14.40
N VAL A 658 11.38 -5.51 -14.32
CA VAL A 658 11.65 -4.19 -14.90
C VAL A 658 11.76 -4.31 -16.42
N ILE A 659 10.89 -3.61 -17.15
CA ILE A 659 10.90 -3.59 -18.62
C ILE A 659 11.91 -2.54 -19.11
N GLY A 660 11.83 -1.30 -18.63
CA GLY A 660 12.72 -0.22 -19.06
C GLY A 660 12.64 0.05 -20.56
N LYS A 661 13.79 0.10 -21.22
CA LYS A 661 13.96 0.32 -22.67
C LYS A 661 14.01 -0.98 -23.50
N SER A 662 13.49 -2.08 -22.95
CA SER A 662 13.59 -3.40 -23.58
C SER A 662 12.47 -3.71 -24.57
N ASN A 663 11.37 -2.95 -24.54
CA ASN A 663 10.28 -3.15 -25.48
C ASN A 663 10.67 -2.61 -26.86
N PRO A 664 10.20 -3.25 -27.95
CA PRO A 664 10.35 -2.68 -29.28
C PRO A 664 9.47 -1.42 -29.44
N PRO A 665 9.92 -0.41 -30.20
CA PRO A 665 9.15 0.79 -30.44
C PRO A 665 7.86 0.49 -31.23
N SER A 666 6.90 1.40 -31.13
CA SER A 666 5.61 1.33 -31.82
C SER A 666 5.76 1.27 -33.34
N ASN A 667 4.85 0.54 -34.01
CA ASN A 667 4.86 0.39 -35.46
C ASN A 667 4.55 1.72 -36.16
N VAL A 668 5.26 1.99 -37.26
CA VAL A 668 5.08 3.20 -38.05
C VAL A 668 3.72 3.18 -38.77
N VAL A 669 2.99 4.29 -38.72
CA VAL A 669 1.70 4.46 -39.39
C VAL A 669 1.72 5.65 -40.35
N GLY A 670 0.86 5.62 -41.37
CA GLY A 670 0.74 6.70 -42.35
C GLY A 670 1.93 6.80 -43.32
N PHE A 671 2.70 5.72 -43.48
CA PHE A 671 3.82 5.69 -44.42
C PHE A 671 3.33 5.78 -45.86
N ALA A 672 3.78 6.83 -46.56
CA ALA A 672 3.43 7.10 -47.94
C ALA A 672 4.66 7.59 -48.72
N ALA A 673 4.69 7.28 -50.01
CA ALA A 673 5.72 7.74 -50.94
C ALA A 673 5.07 8.37 -52.18
N GLN A 674 5.64 9.47 -52.66
CA GLN A 674 5.20 10.13 -53.89
C GLN A 674 6.41 10.61 -54.70
N GLN A 675 6.40 10.32 -56.00
CA GLN A 675 7.38 10.85 -56.94
C GLN A 675 7.04 12.30 -57.33
N ASN A 676 8.06 13.17 -57.38
CA ASN A 676 7.99 14.51 -57.94
C ASN A 676 9.24 14.79 -58.79
N GLY A 677 9.13 14.67 -60.12
CA GLY A 677 10.30 14.66 -61.01
C GLY A 677 11.18 13.45 -60.74
N ASP A 678 12.48 13.66 -60.59
CA ASP A 678 13.48 12.58 -60.38
C ASP A 678 13.66 12.18 -58.90
N VAL A 679 12.86 12.75 -57.99
CA VAL A 679 12.95 12.45 -56.55
C VAL A 679 11.67 11.83 -56.02
N VAL A 680 11.82 10.90 -55.08
CA VAL A 680 10.73 10.34 -54.28
C VAL A 680 10.73 11.02 -52.92
N THR A 681 9.57 11.52 -52.51
CA THR A 681 9.33 12.06 -51.17
C THR A 681 8.55 11.05 -50.35
N PHE A 682 9.10 10.70 -49.20
CA PHE A 682 8.49 9.86 -48.17
C PHE A 682 7.95 10.71 -47.04
N GLN A 683 6.81 10.30 -46.49
CA GLN A 683 6.21 10.90 -45.31
C GLN A 683 5.57 9.82 -44.43
N TRP A 684 5.63 10.00 -43.12
CA TRP A 684 4.95 9.17 -42.13
C TRP A 684 4.55 9.99 -40.90
N ASN A 685 3.75 9.40 -40.02
CA ASN A 685 3.40 10.02 -38.75
C ASN A 685 4.53 9.84 -37.73
N GLN A 686 4.73 10.83 -36.87
CA GLN A 686 5.66 10.71 -35.75
C GLN A 686 5.20 9.60 -34.79
N VAL A 687 6.16 8.83 -34.31
CA VAL A 687 6.01 7.80 -33.29
C VAL A 687 6.37 8.45 -31.96
N ASP A 688 5.49 8.30 -30.98
CA ASP A 688 5.53 9.05 -29.72
C ASP A 688 6.34 8.36 -28.61
N ASP A 689 7.07 7.28 -28.92
CA ASP A 689 7.91 6.56 -27.95
C ASP A 689 9.04 7.46 -27.43
N ARG A 690 9.24 7.47 -26.11
CA ARG A 690 10.12 8.44 -25.43
C ARG A 690 11.59 8.25 -25.76
N ASP A 691 11.97 7.02 -26.03
CA ASP A 691 13.30 6.53 -26.35
C ASP A 691 13.48 6.26 -27.85
N LEU A 692 12.59 6.80 -28.70
CA LEU A 692 12.75 6.75 -30.15
C LEU A 692 14.09 7.39 -30.56
N GLN A 693 14.94 6.61 -31.21
CA GLN A 693 16.18 7.09 -31.81
C GLN A 693 15.90 7.72 -33.17
N GLY A 694 15.08 7.07 -34.00
CA GLY A 694 14.64 7.55 -35.31
C GLY A 694 13.99 6.45 -36.16
N TYR A 695 14.04 6.61 -37.48
CA TYR A 695 13.46 5.68 -38.46
C TYR A 695 14.48 5.21 -39.47
N GLU A 696 14.33 3.98 -39.91
CA GLU A 696 15.09 3.40 -41.02
C GLU A 696 14.14 3.09 -42.17
N ILE A 697 14.48 3.53 -43.37
CA ILE A 697 13.72 3.23 -44.59
C ILE A 697 14.57 2.32 -45.46
N ARG A 698 13.94 1.27 -45.96
CA ARG A 698 14.52 0.33 -46.92
C ARG A 698 13.67 0.30 -48.19
N PHE A 699 14.25 -0.13 -49.31
CA PHE A 699 13.50 -0.43 -50.52
C PHE A 699 14.05 -1.66 -51.23
N GLY A 700 13.22 -2.30 -52.04
CA GLY A 700 13.62 -3.45 -52.87
C GLY A 700 12.51 -3.86 -53.82
N LEU A 701 12.73 -4.98 -54.52
CA LEU A 701 11.74 -5.50 -55.47
C LEU A 701 10.42 -5.83 -54.77
N THR A 702 9.33 -5.86 -55.53
CA THR A 702 8.01 -6.22 -55.00
C THR A 702 8.06 -7.53 -54.21
N GLY A 703 7.63 -7.50 -52.95
CA GLY A 703 7.68 -8.63 -52.02
C GLY A 703 8.98 -8.78 -51.22
N VAL A 704 9.92 -7.83 -51.30
CA VAL A 704 11.18 -7.87 -50.53
C VAL A 704 10.90 -7.97 -49.01
N ALA A 705 11.65 -8.83 -48.32
CA ALA A 705 11.64 -8.94 -46.86
C ALA A 705 12.46 -7.78 -46.24
N TRP A 706 12.20 -7.45 -44.97
CA TRP A 706 12.92 -6.36 -44.30
C TRP A 706 14.45 -6.51 -44.36
N ASP A 707 14.95 -7.72 -44.06
CA ASP A 707 16.39 -7.99 -44.00
C ASP A 707 17.08 -8.00 -45.38
N ASP A 708 16.32 -8.18 -46.46
CA ASP A 708 16.80 -8.19 -47.86
C ASP A 708 16.66 -6.81 -48.55
N GLY A 709 16.04 -5.83 -47.88
CA GLY A 709 15.83 -4.48 -48.41
C GLY A 709 17.10 -3.62 -48.35
N SER A 710 17.35 -2.83 -49.40
CA SER A 710 18.44 -1.85 -49.43
C SER A 710 18.08 -0.62 -48.60
N VAL A 711 18.95 -0.20 -47.67
CA VAL A 711 18.72 0.98 -46.83
C VAL A 711 18.85 2.26 -47.62
N LEU A 712 17.86 3.13 -47.45
CA LEU A 712 17.72 4.42 -48.09
C LEU A 712 18.12 5.58 -47.16
N THR A 713 17.92 5.42 -45.86
CA THR A 713 18.32 6.38 -44.83
C THR A 713 18.72 5.66 -43.55
N GLU A 714 19.81 6.09 -42.94
CA GLU A 714 20.20 5.66 -41.60
C GLU A 714 19.55 6.58 -40.56
N VAL A 715 18.92 5.95 -39.56
CA VAL A 715 18.22 6.50 -38.39
C VAL A 715 18.03 8.02 -38.40
N THR A 716 16.92 8.49 -38.99
CA THR A 716 16.54 9.91 -38.99
C THR A 716 15.40 10.19 -38.01
N ARG A 717 15.43 11.34 -37.33
CA ARG A 717 14.32 11.80 -36.49
C ARG A 717 13.26 12.60 -37.25
N GLY A 718 13.54 13.00 -38.49
CA GLY A 718 12.56 13.68 -39.33
C GLY A 718 11.44 12.73 -39.74
N THR A 719 10.23 13.25 -39.98
CA THR A 719 9.05 12.48 -40.44
C THR A 719 8.84 12.58 -41.96
N ARG A 720 9.82 13.16 -42.65
CA ARG A 720 9.82 13.35 -44.11
C ARG A 720 11.25 13.29 -44.63
N ILE A 721 11.44 12.57 -45.74
CA ILE A 721 12.70 12.55 -46.49
C ILE A 721 12.40 12.62 -47.98
N THR A 722 13.28 13.27 -48.74
CA THR A 722 13.22 13.33 -50.20
C THR A 722 14.55 12.81 -50.74
N THR A 723 14.51 11.90 -51.72
CA THR A 723 15.70 11.23 -52.25
C THR A 723 15.57 10.93 -53.74
N ALA A 724 16.68 11.05 -54.47
CA ALA A 724 16.82 10.63 -55.87
C ALA A 724 17.37 9.20 -56.00
N SER A 725 17.67 8.53 -54.88
CA SER A 725 18.40 7.26 -54.87
C SER A 725 17.55 6.05 -55.24
N ILE A 726 16.23 6.21 -55.43
CA ILE A 726 15.35 5.11 -55.87
C ILE A 726 15.31 5.12 -57.40
N PRO A 727 15.77 4.05 -58.06
CA PRO A 727 15.78 4.03 -59.51
C PRO A 727 14.38 3.92 -60.13
N PRO A 728 14.23 4.17 -61.44
CA PRO A 728 13.00 3.86 -62.17
C PRO A 728 12.66 2.37 -62.06
N GLY A 729 11.39 2.05 -61.79
CA GLY A 729 10.94 0.68 -61.59
C GLY A 729 9.77 0.57 -60.61
N ILE A 730 9.34 -0.67 -60.35
CA ILE A 730 8.33 -0.98 -59.34
C ILE A 730 9.06 -1.44 -58.09
N TRP A 731 8.87 -0.71 -56.99
CA TRP A 731 9.59 -0.93 -55.74
C TRP A 731 8.63 -1.01 -54.57
N ASP A 732 8.95 -1.88 -53.63
CA ASP A 732 8.38 -1.84 -52.28
C ASP A 732 9.34 -1.07 -51.37
N CYS A 733 8.83 0.00 -50.79
CA CYS A 733 9.50 0.74 -49.73
C CYS A 733 9.00 0.25 -48.37
N LEU A 734 9.91 0.08 -47.42
CA LEU A 734 9.67 -0.42 -46.07
C LEU A 734 10.17 0.60 -45.06
N ILE A 735 9.50 0.74 -43.92
CA ILE A 735 9.96 1.57 -42.81
C ILE A 735 9.73 0.86 -41.47
N LYS A 736 10.71 0.96 -40.55
CA LYS A 736 10.59 0.59 -39.14
C LYS A 736 11.09 1.72 -38.25
N ALA A 737 10.48 1.86 -37.07
CA ALA A 737 10.99 2.72 -36.02
C ALA A 737 12.12 2.02 -35.27
N LYS A 738 13.09 2.78 -34.77
CA LYS A 738 14.23 2.27 -34.01
C LYS A 738 14.41 3.06 -32.71
N ASP A 739 14.56 2.36 -31.59
CA ASP A 739 14.78 2.94 -30.27
C ASP A 739 16.28 3.18 -29.96
N THR A 740 16.58 3.79 -28.81
CA THR A 740 17.96 4.01 -28.35
C THR A 740 18.70 2.75 -27.90
N SER A 741 18.00 1.64 -27.69
CA SER A 741 18.53 0.31 -27.36
C SER A 741 18.84 -0.53 -28.61
N ASN A 742 18.57 0.01 -29.80
CA ASN A 742 18.68 -0.61 -31.12
C ASN A 742 17.60 -1.67 -31.46
N ASN A 743 16.47 -1.71 -30.75
CA ASN A 743 15.34 -2.55 -31.17
C ASN A 743 14.56 -1.86 -32.30
N PHE A 744 14.06 -2.67 -33.23
CA PHE A 744 13.18 -2.23 -34.31
C PHE A 744 11.72 -2.52 -33.98
N SER A 745 10.81 -1.70 -34.51
CA SER A 745 9.37 -1.95 -34.40
C SER A 745 9.01 -3.33 -34.94
N THR A 746 8.08 -4.01 -34.26
CA THR A 746 7.73 -5.41 -34.55
C THR A 746 7.30 -5.66 -36.01
N LEU A 747 6.58 -4.71 -36.61
CA LEU A 747 6.12 -4.77 -37.99
C LEU A 747 6.74 -3.64 -38.82
N GLU A 748 7.10 -3.93 -40.07
CA GLU A 748 7.39 -2.94 -41.09
C GLU A 748 6.10 -2.37 -41.70
N ALA A 749 6.07 -1.06 -41.93
CA ALA A 749 5.08 -0.48 -42.83
C ALA A 749 5.62 -0.51 -44.27
N ARG A 750 4.77 -0.92 -45.21
CA ARG A 750 5.12 -1.08 -46.62
C ARG A 750 4.33 -0.11 -47.49
N PHE A 751 4.99 0.46 -48.48
CA PHE A 751 4.35 1.24 -49.54
C PHE A 751 4.91 0.82 -50.89
N ASN A 752 4.04 0.43 -51.81
CA ASN A 752 4.43 0.12 -53.19
C ASN A 752 4.42 1.40 -54.02
N ILE A 753 5.54 1.70 -54.68
CA ILE A 753 5.67 2.85 -55.57
C ILE A 753 6.17 2.39 -56.94
N THR A 754 5.60 2.98 -58.00
CA THR A 754 6.15 2.90 -59.35
C THR A 754 6.88 4.21 -59.63
N VAL A 755 8.20 4.16 -59.72
CA VAL A 755 9.03 5.30 -60.10
C VAL A 755 9.19 5.27 -61.61
N THR A 756 8.71 6.31 -62.28
CA THR A 756 8.79 6.43 -63.75
C THR A 756 9.92 7.37 -64.14
N SER A 757 10.71 7.01 -65.16
CA SER A 757 11.65 7.97 -65.77
C SER A 757 11.01 8.68 -66.96
N LEU A 758 11.46 9.91 -67.23
CA LEU A 758 11.24 10.59 -68.51
C LEU A 758 12.28 10.18 -69.57
N GLU A 759 13.36 9.51 -69.17
CA GLU A 759 14.43 9.03 -70.03
C GLU A 759 14.12 7.62 -70.52
N ALA A 760 14.47 7.31 -71.76
CA ALA A 760 14.22 6.03 -72.39
C ALA A 760 15.48 5.14 -72.35
N THR A 761 15.28 3.84 -72.09
CA THR A 761 16.37 2.89 -71.87
C THR A 761 17.08 2.53 -73.17
N LEU A 762 18.35 2.92 -73.31
CA LEU A 762 19.19 2.58 -74.45
C LEU A 762 19.67 1.14 -74.40
N GLN A 763 20.30 0.77 -73.28
CA GLN A 763 20.93 -0.52 -73.12
C GLN A 763 20.74 -1.04 -71.69
N VAL A 764 20.34 -2.30 -71.58
CA VAL A 764 20.37 -3.07 -70.35
C VAL A 764 21.44 -4.15 -70.50
N ILE A 765 22.43 -4.14 -69.63
CA ILE A 765 23.58 -5.04 -69.67
C ILE A 765 23.52 -5.96 -68.46
N ASN A 766 23.36 -7.25 -68.71
CA ASN A 766 23.38 -8.26 -67.67
C ASN A 766 24.75 -8.96 -67.68
N GLU A 767 25.56 -8.73 -66.66
CA GLU A 767 26.88 -9.37 -66.53
C GLU A 767 26.75 -10.78 -65.96
N TRP A 768 25.71 -11.05 -65.17
CA TRP A 768 25.36 -12.39 -64.73
C TRP A 768 24.56 -13.16 -65.81
N PRO A 769 24.74 -14.49 -65.96
CA PRO A 769 25.65 -15.37 -65.22
C PRO A 769 27.04 -15.48 -65.85
N VAL A 770 27.37 -14.72 -66.89
CA VAL A 770 28.54 -15.00 -67.75
C VAL A 770 29.84 -14.43 -67.17
N TRP A 771 29.80 -13.19 -66.68
CA TRP A 771 30.95 -12.44 -66.16
C TRP A 771 32.09 -12.35 -67.18
N GLY A 772 31.79 -11.83 -68.37
CA GLY A 772 32.68 -11.83 -69.53
C GLY A 772 33.88 -10.87 -69.45
N GLY A 773 33.95 -10.04 -68.42
CA GLY A 773 35.04 -9.10 -68.16
C GLY A 773 36.24 -9.71 -67.40
N ILE A 774 37.09 -8.83 -66.85
CA ILE A 774 38.29 -9.21 -66.10
C ILE A 774 37.91 -9.44 -64.65
N ARG A 775 38.33 -10.58 -64.09
CA ARG A 775 38.11 -10.96 -62.69
C ARG A 775 39.45 -10.99 -61.98
N THR A 776 39.57 -10.20 -60.92
CA THR A 776 40.76 -10.17 -60.04
C THR A 776 40.36 -10.68 -58.67
N ASN A 777 41.00 -11.76 -58.21
CA ASN A 777 40.70 -12.44 -56.95
C ASN A 777 39.21 -12.84 -56.81
N TYR A 778 38.57 -13.14 -57.95
CA TYR A 778 37.19 -13.60 -58.06
C TYR A 778 37.14 -14.87 -58.89
N ILE A 779 36.41 -15.86 -58.41
CA ILE A 779 36.13 -17.11 -59.12
C ILE A 779 34.64 -17.17 -59.44
N ARG A 780 34.32 -17.50 -60.70
CA ARG A 780 32.94 -17.79 -61.10
C ARG A 780 32.60 -19.22 -60.75
N ASN A 781 31.52 -19.42 -60.01
CA ASN A 781 30.94 -20.74 -59.78
C ASN A 781 30.36 -21.29 -61.10
N PRO A 782 30.83 -22.44 -61.61
CA PRO A 782 30.39 -22.96 -62.89
C PRO A 782 28.94 -23.47 -62.88
N TRP A 783 28.39 -23.85 -61.73
CA TRP A 783 27.03 -24.39 -61.59
C TRP A 783 25.98 -23.31 -61.35
N THR A 784 26.27 -22.32 -60.51
CA THR A 784 25.32 -21.25 -60.18
C THR A 784 25.52 -19.99 -61.01
N GLY A 785 26.69 -19.81 -61.60
CA GLY A 785 27.06 -18.59 -62.30
C GLY A 785 27.35 -17.41 -61.37
N ASN A 786 27.42 -17.62 -60.05
CA ASN A 786 27.73 -16.57 -59.08
C ASN A 786 29.22 -16.23 -59.07
N LEU A 787 29.56 -15.02 -58.64
CA LEU A 787 30.93 -14.56 -58.48
C LEU A 787 31.31 -14.60 -56.98
N ASN A 788 32.27 -15.45 -56.63
CA ASN A 788 32.72 -15.70 -55.26
C ASN A 788 34.18 -15.22 -55.08
N PRO A 789 34.53 -14.57 -53.96
CA PRO A 789 35.92 -14.21 -53.67
C PRO A 789 36.84 -15.44 -53.73
N GLU A 790 38.02 -15.28 -54.31
CA GLU A 790 39.03 -16.34 -54.36
C GLU A 790 39.68 -16.54 -52.99
N SER A 791 39.98 -17.79 -52.65
CA SER A 791 40.72 -18.16 -51.43
C SER A 791 42.23 -18.04 -51.65
N GLN A 792 42.96 -17.51 -50.68
CA GLN A 792 44.43 -17.46 -50.67
C GLN A 792 45.08 -18.83 -50.43
N VAL A 793 44.33 -19.80 -49.88
CA VAL A 793 44.78 -21.18 -49.70
C VAL A 793 44.23 -22.07 -50.81
N GLY A 794 45.11 -22.86 -51.43
CA GLY A 794 44.75 -23.79 -52.48
C GLY A 794 43.88 -24.94 -51.99
N ALA A 795 43.05 -25.49 -52.88
CA ALA A 795 42.01 -26.48 -52.59
C ALA A 795 42.48 -27.80 -51.92
N GLY A 796 43.79 -28.02 -51.78
CA GLY A 796 44.39 -29.19 -51.14
C GLY A 796 44.92 -28.98 -49.72
N ASP A 797 45.07 -27.74 -49.24
CA ASP A 797 45.71 -27.43 -47.95
C ASP A 797 44.70 -27.12 -46.81
N SER A 798 43.39 -27.09 -47.10
CA SER A 798 42.33 -26.79 -46.11
C SER A 798 41.87 -28.00 -45.28
N GLY A 799 42.37 -29.21 -45.54
CA GLY A 799 41.98 -30.43 -44.81
C GLY A 799 40.55 -30.93 -45.09
N VAL A 800 39.74 -30.19 -45.85
CA VAL A 800 38.41 -30.55 -46.34
C VAL A 800 38.49 -30.63 -47.87
N GLY A 801 38.50 -31.86 -48.40
CA GLY A 801 38.71 -32.08 -49.83
C GLY A 801 37.62 -31.43 -50.68
N PHE A 802 38.02 -30.59 -51.63
CA PHE A 802 37.21 -29.97 -52.70
C PHE A 802 36.21 -28.86 -52.31
N GLU A 803 36.67 -27.69 -51.86
CA GLU A 803 35.75 -26.56 -51.61
C GLU A 803 36.21 -25.22 -52.24
N VAL A 804 36.28 -25.15 -53.58
CA VAL A 804 36.49 -23.87 -54.31
C VAL A 804 35.15 -23.19 -54.66
N PHE A 805 34.03 -23.88 -54.43
CA PHE A 805 32.71 -23.49 -54.93
C PHE A 805 31.61 -23.53 -53.86
N ASP A 806 32.02 -23.67 -52.61
CA ASP A 806 31.14 -23.98 -51.49
C ASP A 806 30.49 -22.74 -50.86
N GLU A 807 29.58 -22.97 -49.92
CA GLU A 807 28.84 -21.92 -49.21
C GLU A 807 29.75 -21.04 -48.33
N TYR A 808 30.99 -21.47 -48.06
CA TYR A 808 31.96 -20.80 -47.20
C TYR A 808 33.37 -20.71 -47.82
N VAL A 809 34.02 -19.55 -47.71
CA VAL A 809 35.40 -19.32 -48.19
C VAL A 809 36.33 -19.10 -47.00
N HIS A 810 37.33 -19.98 -46.82
CA HIS A 810 38.10 -20.05 -45.59
C HIS A 810 39.12 -18.90 -45.39
N VAL A 811 39.75 -18.43 -46.47
CA VAL A 811 40.72 -17.31 -46.42
C VAL A 811 40.59 -16.45 -47.69
N PRO A 812 39.54 -15.64 -47.83
CA PRO A 812 39.35 -14.83 -49.03
C PRO A 812 40.45 -13.78 -49.19
N PHE A 813 40.78 -13.41 -50.42
CA PHE A 813 41.60 -12.22 -50.67
C PHE A 813 40.90 -10.96 -50.17
N THR A 814 41.64 -10.08 -49.49
CA THR A 814 41.11 -8.85 -48.88
C THR A 814 40.38 -7.95 -49.86
N LEU A 815 40.81 -7.88 -51.12
CA LEU A 815 40.17 -7.10 -52.17
C LEU A 815 39.89 -7.98 -53.39
N SER A 816 38.63 -8.04 -53.81
CA SER A 816 38.18 -8.74 -55.02
C SER A 816 37.50 -7.74 -55.95
N SER A 817 37.83 -7.76 -57.25
CA SER A 817 37.23 -6.84 -58.21
C SER A 817 36.85 -7.47 -59.54
N TYR A 818 35.72 -7.03 -60.09
CA TYR A 818 35.26 -7.39 -61.44
C TYR A 818 35.22 -6.13 -62.32
N GLU A 819 35.87 -6.17 -63.48
CA GLU A 819 35.86 -5.10 -64.47
C GLU A 819 35.11 -5.58 -65.72
N SER A 820 34.08 -4.85 -66.15
CA SER A 820 33.26 -5.20 -67.30
C SER A 820 34.04 -5.06 -68.62
N LEU A 821 33.49 -5.66 -69.67
CA LEU A 821 33.89 -5.29 -71.03
C LEU A 821 33.46 -3.86 -71.34
N GLU A 822 34.17 -3.24 -72.29
CA GLU A 822 33.82 -1.94 -72.83
C GLU A 822 32.44 -1.98 -73.52
N ARG A 823 31.62 -0.97 -73.26
CA ARG A 823 30.28 -0.81 -73.82
C ARG A 823 30.25 0.46 -74.65
N ASP A 824 29.76 0.35 -75.89
CA ASP A 824 29.66 1.45 -76.86
C ASP A 824 28.19 1.79 -77.12
N ILE A 825 27.80 3.04 -76.92
CA ILE A 825 26.46 3.55 -77.28
C ILE A 825 26.41 4.19 -78.68
N LEU A 826 27.40 3.92 -79.53
CA LEU A 826 27.55 4.36 -80.93
C LEU A 826 27.95 5.82 -81.13
N PHE A 827 27.40 6.76 -80.37
CA PHE A 827 27.70 8.19 -80.50
C PHE A 827 28.00 8.84 -79.15
N ASP A 828 28.74 9.95 -79.14
CA ASP A 828 28.98 10.73 -77.93
C ASP A 828 27.66 11.41 -77.50
N ASP A 829 27.18 11.08 -76.30
CA ASP A 829 25.92 11.63 -75.78
C ASP A 829 25.92 11.81 -74.25
N GLN A 830 25.05 12.69 -73.76
CA GLN A 830 24.72 12.82 -72.35
C GLN A 830 23.69 11.75 -71.97
N VAL A 831 24.16 10.72 -71.28
CA VAL A 831 23.36 9.59 -70.83
C VAL A 831 23.37 9.50 -69.32
N ARG A 832 22.31 8.94 -68.74
CA ARG A 832 22.30 8.53 -67.34
C ARG A 832 22.70 7.06 -67.25
N VAL A 833 23.56 6.79 -66.27
CA VAL A 833 24.09 5.45 -66.01
C VAL A 833 23.74 5.06 -64.58
N TRP A 834 23.15 3.88 -64.42
CA TRP A 834 22.75 3.35 -63.12
C TRP A 834 22.69 1.83 -63.11
N ILE A 835 22.54 1.26 -61.91
CA ILE A 835 22.50 -0.18 -61.69
C ILE A 835 21.08 -0.60 -61.31
N GLU A 836 20.51 -1.53 -62.06
CA GLU A 836 19.12 -1.96 -61.90
C GLU A 836 18.94 -3.05 -60.85
N THR A 837 19.88 -3.97 -60.72
CA THR A 837 19.82 -5.00 -59.68
C THR A 837 21.20 -5.54 -59.37
N ILE A 838 21.56 -5.52 -58.09
CA ILE A 838 22.62 -6.35 -57.54
C ILE A 838 22.02 -7.18 -56.44
N THR A 839 22.29 -8.48 -56.48
CA THR A 839 21.95 -9.37 -55.38
C THR A 839 23.25 -9.95 -54.88
N ASN A 840 23.48 -9.83 -53.58
CA ASN A 840 24.63 -10.40 -52.91
C ASN A 840 24.14 -11.36 -51.82
N THR A 841 24.96 -12.33 -51.46
CA THR A 841 24.63 -13.28 -50.38
C THR A 841 25.86 -13.46 -49.52
N PRO A 842 25.73 -13.47 -48.19
CA PRO A 842 26.87 -13.76 -47.32
C PRO A 842 27.50 -15.11 -47.65
N ILE A 843 28.81 -15.20 -47.44
CA ILE A 843 29.56 -16.45 -47.53
C ILE A 843 30.11 -16.87 -46.16
N SER A 844 29.85 -16.10 -45.09
CA SER A 844 30.10 -16.48 -43.70
C SER A 844 29.22 -15.68 -42.71
N ALA A 845 29.26 -16.06 -41.42
CA ALA A 845 28.46 -15.46 -40.35
C ALA A 845 28.98 -14.08 -39.84
N LYS A 846 30.04 -13.52 -40.43
CA LYS A 846 30.46 -12.14 -40.16
C LYS A 846 29.56 -11.19 -40.96
N GLN A 847 28.61 -10.55 -40.28
CA GLN A 847 27.86 -9.43 -40.83
C GLN A 847 28.21 -8.15 -40.08
N THR A 848 28.68 -7.14 -40.83
CA THR A 848 28.70 -5.75 -40.38
C THR A 848 28.12 -4.88 -41.48
N GLY A 849 26.82 -4.59 -41.41
CA GLY A 849 26.24 -3.45 -42.11
C GLY A 849 26.08 -3.53 -43.64
N LEU A 850 25.34 -2.55 -44.13
CA LEU A 850 24.62 -2.49 -45.41
C LEU A 850 25.56 -2.30 -46.62
N ASN A 851 25.40 -3.14 -47.65
CA ASN A 851 25.99 -3.00 -49.00
C ASN A 851 27.44 -2.47 -49.06
N LEU A 852 28.43 -3.25 -48.62
CA LEU A 852 29.85 -2.87 -48.71
C LEU A 852 30.51 -3.41 -49.98
N PHE A 853 30.14 -2.83 -51.11
CA PHE A 853 30.92 -2.95 -52.34
C PHE A 853 30.94 -1.60 -53.05
N ASP A 854 32.10 -1.22 -53.57
CA ASP A 854 32.24 -0.01 -54.36
C ASP A 854 31.85 -0.30 -55.81
N GLN A 855 30.97 0.55 -56.33
CA GLN A 855 30.63 0.60 -57.74
C GLN A 855 31.44 1.73 -58.34
N GLU A 856 32.21 1.44 -59.36
CA GLU A 856 33.04 2.43 -60.03
C GLU A 856 32.71 2.46 -61.53
N LEU A 857 32.74 3.65 -62.10
CA LEU A 857 32.52 3.91 -63.52
C LEU A 857 33.76 4.59 -64.10
N ASP A 858 34.17 4.15 -65.28
CA ASP A 858 35.13 4.82 -66.13
C ASP A 858 34.47 5.02 -67.49
N TYR A 859 34.54 6.23 -68.04
CA TYR A 859 33.81 6.61 -69.25
C TYR A 859 34.64 7.56 -70.10
N ARG A 860 34.44 7.49 -71.42
CA ARG A 860 35.16 8.35 -72.37
C ARG A 860 34.32 8.68 -73.60
N LEU A 861 34.65 9.80 -74.23
CA LEU A 861 34.19 10.14 -75.58
C LEU A 861 34.97 9.32 -76.62
N GLU A 862 34.55 9.38 -77.89
CA GLU A 862 35.20 8.65 -78.99
C GLU A 862 36.70 8.93 -79.10
N VAL A 863 37.08 10.20 -78.97
CA VAL A 863 38.44 10.71 -79.17
C VAL A 863 39.33 10.58 -77.93
N ASP A 864 38.73 10.33 -76.77
CA ASP A 864 39.41 10.31 -75.49
C ASP A 864 39.88 8.89 -75.11
N SER A 865 40.76 8.81 -74.11
CA SER A 865 41.17 7.57 -73.46
C SER A 865 40.55 7.49 -72.06
N PHE A 866 40.33 6.27 -71.56
CA PHE A 866 39.94 6.05 -70.17
C PHE A 866 40.99 6.64 -69.22
N ASP A 867 40.56 7.38 -68.22
CA ASP A 867 41.42 8.11 -67.26
C ASP A 867 41.40 7.52 -65.85
N GLY A 868 40.48 6.60 -65.57
CA GLY A 868 40.46 5.79 -64.37
C GLY A 868 39.04 5.57 -63.85
N TYR A 869 38.90 4.56 -62.99
CA TYR A 869 37.64 4.28 -62.34
C TYR A 869 37.38 5.25 -61.19
N GLU A 870 36.16 5.81 -61.16
CA GLU A 870 35.67 6.68 -60.10
C GLU A 870 34.45 6.06 -59.42
N ILE A 871 34.31 6.21 -58.09
CA ILE A 871 33.13 5.73 -57.36
C ILE A 871 31.88 6.40 -57.92
N TRP A 872 30.89 5.59 -58.30
CA TRP A 872 29.72 6.02 -59.05
C TRP A 872 28.43 5.47 -58.45
N THR A 873 27.36 6.27 -58.51
CA THR A 873 26.00 5.87 -58.10
C THR A 873 25.05 6.01 -59.28
N ILE A 874 24.07 6.92 -59.22
CA ILE A 874 23.21 7.29 -60.35
C ILE A 874 23.54 8.71 -60.76
N GLY A 875 23.81 8.93 -62.04
CA GLY A 875 24.17 10.25 -62.53
C GLY A 875 24.21 10.33 -64.06
N GLN A 876 24.25 11.56 -64.56
CA GLN A 876 24.42 11.84 -65.98
C GLN A 876 25.89 12.07 -66.30
N VAL A 877 26.35 11.48 -67.41
CA VAL A 877 27.70 11.62 -67.95
C VAL A 877 27.62 11.85 -69.45
N THR A 878 28.56 12.63 -70.00
CA THR A 878 28.70 12.77 -71.45
C THR A 878 29.79 11.81 -71.93
N ALA A 879 29.40 10.75 -72.63
CA ALA A 879 30.30 9.66 -72.98
C ALA A 879 29.74 8.81 -74.14
N ARG A 880 30.61 8.02 -74.76
CA ARG A 880 30.23 6.98 -75.72
C ARG A 880 30.62 5.58 -75.23
N PHE A 881 31.80 5.48 -74.62
CA PHE A 881 32.35 4.22 -74.16
C PHE A 881 32.35 4.16 -72.63
N PHE A 882 31.91 3.02 -72.09
CA PHE A 882 31.76 2.80 -70.65
C PHE A 882 32.44 1.52 -70.21
N LYS A 883 33.06 1.55 -69.04
CA LYS A 883 33.53 0.39 -68.30
C LYS A 883 33.11 0.50 -66.85
N PHE A 884 32.71 -0.62 -66.28
CA PHE A 884 32.20 -0.69 -64.93
C PHE A 884 33.11 -1.57 -64.10
N LYS A 885 33.35 -1.17 -62.86
CA LYS A 885 34.13 -1.96 -61.92
C LYS A 885 33.37 -2.14 -60.62
N LEU A 886 33.35 -3.37 -60.14
CA LEU A 886 32.81 -3.75 -58.84
C LEU A 886 33.98 -4.11 -57.95
N VAL A 887 34.03 -3.58 -56.72
CA VAL A 887 35.09 -3.85 -55.75
C VAL A 887 34.48 -4.29 -54.42
N VAL A 888 34.94 -5.41 -53.87
CA VAL A 888 34.54 -5.90 -52.53
C VAL A 888 35.76 -6.01 -51.63
N ASN A 889 35.67 -5.39 -50.45
CA ASN A 889 36.64 -5.58 -49.36
C ASN A 889 36.18 -6.70 -48.43
N THR A 890 36.79 -7.88 -48.55
CA THR A 890 36.41 -9.07 -47.76
C THR A 890 36.82 -8.99 -46.30
N SER A 891 37.69 -8.05 -45.91
CA SER A 891 37.97 -7.80 -44.49
C SER A 891 36.81 -7.12 -43.76
N GLU A 892 35.96 -6.42 -44.52
CA GLU A 892 34.75 -5.76 -44.03
C GLU A 892 33.53 -6.65 -44.23
N ASN A 893 33.43 -7.31 -45.39
CA ASN A 893 32.28 -8.14 -45.75
C ASN A 893 32.63 -9.27 -46.74
N GLU A 894 32.37 -10.52 -46.35
CA GLU A 894 32.58 -11.69 -47.21
C GLU A 894 31.32 -11.98 -48.03
N LEU A 895 31.22 -11.39 -49.22
CA LEU A 895 30.02 -11.43 -50.07
C LEU A 895 30.24 -12.19 -51.37
N ARG A 896 29.22 -12.96 -51.78
CA ARG A 896 29.08 -13.50 -53.14
C ARG A 896 28.16 -12.61 -53.97
N ILE A 897 28.45 -12.40 -55.25
CA ILE A 897 27.59 -11.64 -56.17
C ILE A 897 26.78 -12.61 -57.02
N THR A 898 25.46 -12.54 -56.90
CA THR A 898 24.51 -13.47 -57.53
C THR A 898 23.76 -12.84 -58.70
N LYS A 899 23.74 -11.51 -58.82
CA LYS A 899 23.23 -10.79 -60.00
C LYS A 899 23.91 -9.43 -60.12
N PHE A 900 24.16 -8.95 -61.33
CA PHE A 900 24.62 -7.58 -61.62
C PHE A 900 24.09 -7.13 -62.98
N GLN A 901 23.20 -6.14 -62.97
CA GLN A 901 22.52 -5.61 -64.15
C GLN A 901 22.66 -4.09 -64.18
N LEU A 902 23.18 -3.57 -65.29
CA LEU A 902 23.41 -2.15 -65.54
C LEU A 902 22.42 -1.63 -66.57
N SER A 903 22.03 -0.37 -66.42
CA SER A 903 21.15 0.32 -67.35
C SER A 903 21.74 1.68 -67.73
N ILE A 904 21.74 1.94 -69.04
CA ILE A 904 22.09 3.23 -69.63
C ILE A 904 20.84 3.75 -70.32
N ASP A 905 20.40 4.94 -69.94
CA ASP A 905 19.24 5.62 -70.51
C ASP A 905 19.57 7.05 -70.91
N LEU A 906 18.80 7.62 -71.82
CA LEU A 906 18.95 9.01 -72.23
C LEU A 906 17.61 9.69 -72.43
N LEU A 907 17.61 11.01 -72.38
CA LEU A 907 16.42 11.81 -72.63
C LEU A 907 16.15 11.89 -74.14
N GLU A 908 14.95 11.51 -74.58
CA GLU A 908 14.55 11.68 -75.97
C GLU A 908 14.74 13.13 -76.42
N HIS A 909 15.33 13.32 -77.60
CA HIS A 909 15.52 14.63 -78.17
C HIS A 909 14.67 14.82 -79.42
N THR A 910 14.21 16.06 -79.63
CA THR A 910 13.43 16.46 -80.81
C THR A 910 14.17 17.57 -81.53
N GLU A 911 14.38 17.40 -82.83
CA GLU A 911 14.97 18.40 -83.71
C GLU A 911 13.94 18.82 -84.77
N THR A 912 13.86 20.13 -85.05
CA THR A 912 13.01 20.69 -86.12
C THR A 912 13.83 21.64 -86.97
N VAL A 913 13.90 21.39 -88.28
CA VAL A 913 14.73 22.19 -89.21
C VAL A 913 13.98 22.48 -90.50
N ASP A 914 14.08 23.73 -90.97
CA ASP A 914 13.61 24.16 -92.27
C ASP A 914 14.64 23.84 -93.37
N LEU A 915 14.16 23.27 -94.47
CA LEU A 915 14.96 22.71 -95.55
C LEU A 915 14.67 23.41 -96.88
N THR A 916 15.70 23.48 -97.74
CA THR A 916 15.56 23.74 -99.18
C THR A 916 16.08 22.52 -99.93
N VAL A 917 15.17 21.76 -100.55
CA VAL A 917 15.43 20.51 -101.27
C VAL A 917 15.59 20.80 -102.76
N PRO A 918 16.76 20.56 -103.39
CA PRO A 918 16.92 20.74 -104.83
C PRO A 918 16.24 19.61 -105.62
N VAL A 919 16.05 19.82 -106.93
CA VAL A 919 15.69 18.75 -107.87
C VAL A 919 16.84 17.72 -107.86
N GLY A 920 16.52 16.45 -107.63
CA GLY A 920 17.46 15.36 -107.36
C GLY A 920 17.39 14.83 -105.92
N GLY A 921 16.71 15.56 -105.01
CA GLY A 921 16.60 15.23 -103.59
C GLY A 921 17.71 15.83 -102.73
N LEU A 922 17.56 15.67 -101.42
CA LEU A 922 18.54 16.10 -100.43
C LEU A 922 18.82 14.97 -99.44
N ASP A 923 20.09 14.80 -99.11
CA ASP A 923 20.53 13.98 -98.00
C ASP A 923 20.52 14.85 -96.73
N ILE A 924 19.61 14.54 -95.81
CA ILE A 924 19.49 15.22 -94.53
C ILE A 924 20.45 14.56 -93.55
N VAL A 925 21.23 15.38 -92.86
CA VAL A 925 22.05 14.97 -91.71
C VAL A 925 21.39 15.58 -90.49
N PHE A 926 21.08 14.76 -89.48
CA PHE A 926 20.55 15.27 -88.22
C PHE A 926 21.59 16.13 -87.51
N GLY A 927 21.16 17.20 -86.83
CA GLY A 927 22.04 18.04 -86.04
C GLY A 927 22.70 17.28 -84.88
N LYS A 928 22.05 16.22 -84.42
CA LYS A 928 22.57 15.21 -83.50
C LYS A 928 22.16 13.82 -83.99
N ALA A 929 23.10 12.88 -84.05
CA ALA A 929 22.79 11.51 -84.42
C ALA A 929 21.95 10.82 -83.33
N TYR A 930 21.06 9.92 -83.73
CA TYR A 930 20.27 9.11 -82.82
C TYR A 930 20.96 7.79 -82.53
N THR A 931 20.91 7.33 -81.28
CA THR A 931 21.46 6.04 -80.86
C THR A 931 20.57 4.87 -81.31
N LYS A 932 19.27 5.12 -81.50
CA LYS A 932 18.32 4.20 -82.15
C LYS A 932 17.66 4.87 -83.35
N LEU A 933 17.01 4.09 -84.22
CA LEU A 933 16.25 4.70 -85.32
C LEU A 933 15.19 5.67 -84.75
N PRO A 934 15.08 6.90 -85.29
CA PRO A 934 14.12 7.88 -84.80
C PRO A 934 12.70 7.29 -84.76
N ILE A 935 12.03 7.43 -83.62
CA ILE A 935 10.69 6.90 -83.39
C ILE A 935 9.68 7.62 -84.30
N GLN A 936 9.95 8.89 -84.63
CA GLN A 936 9.11 9.68 -85.51
C GLN A 936 9.96 10.61 -86.40
N VAL A 937 9.72 10.56 -87.71
CA VAL A 937 10.14 11.60 -88.66
C VAL A 937 8.89 12.11 -89.37
N THR A 938 8.61 13.41 -89.25
CA THR A 938 7.45 14.05 -89.88
C THR A 938 7.91 15.20 -90.75
N ILE A 939 7.39 15.27 -91.97
CA ILE A 939 7.61 16.39 -92.88
C ILE A 939 6.36 17.27 -92.91
N THR A 940 6.55 18.57 -92.68
CA THR A 940 5.50 19.59 -92.73
C THR A 940 5.94 20.76 -93.63
N ASN A 941 5.04 21.71 -93.89
CA ASN A 941 5.33 22.95 -94.65
C ASN A 941 5.98 22.74 -96.04
N VAL A 942 5.56 21.71 -96.78
CA VAL A 942 6.10 21.39 -98.11
C VAL A 942 5.60 22.38 -99.17
N VAL A 943 6.51 23.05 -99.86
CA VAL A 943 6.24 24.05 -100.91
C VAL A 943 7.17 23.81 -102.11
N SER A 944 6.67 23.87 -103.35
CA SER A 944 7.48 23.65 -104.56
C SER A 944 8.40 24.83 -104.91
N GLY A 945 9.60 24.55 -105.44
CA GLY A 945 10.55 25.58 -105.90
C GLY A 945 10.21 26.21 -107.27
N GLY A 946 9.25 25.63 -107.99
CA GLY A 946 8.66 26.17 -109.22
C GLY A 946 7.25 26.76 -109.01
N SER A 947 6.76 27.48 -110.02
CA SER A 947 5.51 28.28 -110.04
C SER A 947 4.32 27.74 -109.20
N PRO A 948 3.50 28.59 -108.55
CA PRO A 948 2.79 28.30 -107.29
C PRO A 948 1.62 27.29 -107.31
N ALA A 949 1.43 26.49 -108.36
CA ALA A 949 0.15 25.81 -108.62
C ALA A 949 0.20 24.27 -108.67
N THR A 950 1.27 23.63 -108.18
CA THR A 950 1.37 22.17 -108.19
C THR A 950 1.22 21.60 -106.78
N VAL A 951 0.25 20.70 -106.58
CA VAL A 951 0.19 19.92 -105.34
C VAL A 951 1.44 19.06 -105.28
N VAL A 952 2.22 19.24 -104.23
CA VAL A 952 3.46 18.51 -103.98
C VAL A 952 3.36 17.70 -102.70
N GLU A 953 4.01 16.56 -102.68
CA GLU A 953 4.16 15.67 -101.53
C GLU A 953 5.66 15.45 -101.28
N ALA A 954 6.05 15.47 -100.00
CA ALA A 954 7.40 15.09 -99.62
C ALA A 954 7.44 13.59 -99.35
N VAL A 955 8.32 12.89 -100.06
CA VAL A 955 8.60 11.47 -99.82
C VAL A 955 9.98 11.37 -99.21
N PHE A 956 10.07 10.70 -98.06
CA PHE A 956 11.34 10.41 -97.40
C PHE A 956 11.53 8.90 -97.27
N PHE A 957 12.78 8.46 -97.29
CA PHE A 957 13.16 7.04 -97.25
C PHE A 957 14.61 6.91 -96.80
N GLY A 958 15.01 5.68 -96.46
CA GLY A 958 16.37 5.41 -95.96
C GLY A 958 16.65 6.16 -94.66
N VAL A 959 15.73 6.08 -93.69
CA VAL A 959 15.97 6.63 -92.35
C VAL A 959 17.05 5.79 -91.68
N GLU A 960 18.16 6.45 -91.37
CA GLU A 960 19.33 5.92 -90.68
C GLU A 960 19.52 6.69 -89.36
N LEU A 961 20.52 6.29 -88.57
CA LEU A 961 20.82 6.93 -87.28
C LEU A 961 21.31 8.38 -87.42
N THR A 962 21.93 8.71 -88.56
CA THR A 962 22.56 10.01 -88.81
C THR A 962 21.77 10.91 -89.75
N GLY A 963 20.70 10.41 -90.36
CA GLY A 963 19.98 11.16 -91.38
C GLY A 963 18.97 10.35 -92.17
N PHE A 964 18.43 10.96 -93.22
CA PHE A 964 17.54 10.31 -94.18
C PHE A 964 17.55 11.05 -95.52
N LYS A 965 16.97 10.47 -96.56
CA LYS A 965 16.86 11.10 -97.88
C LYS A 965 15.45 11.62 -98.12
N ILE A 966 15.33 12.80 -98.73
CA ILE A 966 14.04 13.45 -99.03
C ILE A 966 13.95 13.90 -100.49
N TRP A 967 12.77 13.67 -101.09
CA TRP A 967 12.36 14.23 -102.38
C TRP A 967 11.05 15.01 -102.24
N ILE A 968 10.90 16.07 -103.04
CA ILE A 968 9.63 16.80 -103.17
C ILE A 968 9.07 16.49 -104.56
N LEU A 969 8.04 15.66 -104.59
CA LEU A 969 7.44 15.16 -105.81
C LEU A 969 6.10 15.86 -106.08
N THR A 970 5.75 16.00 -107.35
CA THR A 970 4.36 16.26 -107.75
C THR A 970 3.49 15.02 -107.54
N THR A 971 2.17 15.18 -107.57
CA THR A 971 1.22 14.05 -107.54
C THR A 971 1.41 13.03 -108.69
N ALA A 972 2.17 13.39 -109.73
CA ALA A 972 2.55 12.50 -110.83
C ALA A 972 3.90 11.78 -110.61
N GLY A 973 4.55 11.96 -109.45
CA GLY A 973 5.82 11.31 -109.10
C GLY A 973 7.07 11.98 -109.70
N VAL A 974 6.95 13.20 -110.25
CA VAL A 974 8.09 13.95 -110.80
C VAL A 974 8.71 14.82 -109.70
N ASP A 975 10.03 14.71 -109.52
CA ASP A 975 10.81 15.53 -108.58
C ASP A 975 10.97 16.97 -109.09
N VAL A 976 10.56 17.92 -108.26
CA VAL A 976 10.53 19.35 -108.57
C VAL A 976 11.35 20.21 -107.60
N GLY A 977 11.87 19.64 -106.52
CA GLY A 977 12.49 20.40 -105.43
C GLY A 977 11.55 21.43 -104.78
N GLY A 978 12.01 22.11 -103.73
CA GLY A 978 11.22 23.06 -102.96
C GLY A 978 11.73 23.32 -101.55
N THR A 979 10.86 23.78 -100.65
CA THR A 979 11.14 23.92 -99.22
C THR A 979 10.24 23.00 -98.41
N ALA A 980 10.71 22.52 -97.27
CA ALA A 980 9.95 21.71 -96.33
C ALA A 980 10.52 21.87 -94.92
N THR A 981 9.75 21.57 -93.88
CA THR A 981 10.26 21.48 -92.51
C THR A 981 10.26 20.01 -92.10
N TYR A 982 11.36 19.47 -91.57
CA TYR A 982 11.33 18.17 -90.91
C TYR A 982 11.30 18.33 -89.40
N THR A 983 10.62 17.40 -88.72
CA THR A 983 10.73 17.19 -87.28
C THR A 983 11.07 15.73 -87.03
N SER A 984 12.19 15.48 -86.37
CA SER A 984 12.60 14.15 -85.92
C SER A 984 12.55 14.08 -84.40
N ARG A 985 12.08 12.94 -83.87
CA ARG A 985 12.08 12.62 -82.45
C ARG A 985 12.57 11.19 -82.25
N GLY A 986 13.45 11.01 -81.28
CA GLY A 986 14.03 9.71 -80.97
C GLY A 986 15.08 9.79 -79.86
N GLU A 987 15.68 8.63 -79.62
CA GLU A 987 16.75 8.42 -78.64
C GLU A 987 18.12 8.53 -79.30
#